data_AF-A0A452S5M1-F1
#
_entry.id   AF-A0A452S5M1-F1
#
_cell.length_a   1.000
_cell.length_b   1.000
_cell.length_c   1.000
_cell.angle_alpha   90.00
_cell.angle_beta   90.00
_cell.angle_gamma   90.00
#
_symmetry.space_group_name_H-M   'P 1'
#
loop_
_entity.id
_entity.type
_entity.pdbx_description
1 polymer ?
#
loop_
_entity_poly.entity_id
_entity_poly.type
_entity_poly.pdbx_seq_one_letter_code
_entity_poly.pdbx_strand_id
1 'polypeptide(L)'
;HGLSLHYEEITKGPNCVIQGVTAKGPVNSCQGKNFNLKVILPGLKEDTQILKIRLLPGPPRRLKVKPDSEILVIENGTAFPFQVEVLDESDNITTQPKLIVHCKFSGAPNLPIYVVDCSSSGTSILTGSAIQVQNIKKDQTLKAKIEIPSCKDVAPVEKTIKLLPSSHVARLQIFSVEGQKAIQIKHQDEVNWIAGDIMHNLIFQMYDEGEREIHITSTLADKIKVNWTPEINKEHLLQGLLPDVQVPTSVKDMRYCQVSFQDDHVSLESAFTVRPLPDEPKHLKCELKGGKTVQMGQELQGEIFVIVTDQYGNQIQAFSQSSLSALGIAGIGLDSSHLKTTFQENTQSISVKGIKFIPGPPGNKDLCFTWREFSDFIRVQLISGPPAKLLLIDWPELKESIPVINGRELQNPLIVQLCDQWDNPAPVSQVKISLMKANNLKLTPSNQQHKTDERGRANLGVFSVYAPRGEHMMQVRAIYNKNIIEGPIIKLMILPDPEKPIRLNVKYDKDASFLAGGIFTDFMITVISEDDSIIKNINPARISMKMWQLSNSGNRPPANAETFSCNKIKDNDKEDGCFYFRDKAIPNKVGTYCIQFGFMMDKANILNSEQIIVDVLPNQPVKLVPKIQPATPAVSNVRSVASRTLVKDLRLTITDDYNNHTGIDLVGTIVATIKGSKEEDTDTPLFIGKVRALEFPFVKGSAEITNLVLAENSPGRDSTEYFIIFEPQLPALSRTLEPYILPFMFYNDVKKQQQMAALTKEKDQLSKNITMYRSLFEASNQLLDEMKCQVEEAKLKEAQLQNELKTHNIDIPTTQQMPHIEALLKRKLSEQEELRKKPRRSCTLPNYTKGSGDVLGKIAHLAQIEDDRAAMVISWHLASDMDCVVTLTTDAARRIYDETQGRQQVLPLDSIYKKTLPDWKRPLPHYRNGRLYFKPIGDPVFARDLLTFPDNVEHCETVFGMLLGDTIILDNLDAANHYRKEVVKITHCPTLLTRDGDRIRSNGKFGGLQNKAPPMDKLRGMVFGAPIPKQCLVLGEQIDLLQQYRTSVNKLNSVIEDLNRQLEYLHTPDMKKKKQELDEQEKNLKLIEQKLGMTPTRKCNDSLRHPAKVEMTDCPIPPKRMRREASRQNR
;
A
#
# COMPACT_ATOMS: atom_id res chain seq x y z
N HIS A 1 28.99 55.72 126.03
CA HIS A 1 30.07 54.84 125.51
C HIS A 1 29.89 54.65 124.02
N GLY A 2 30.87 55.07 123.22
CA GLY A 2 30.86 54.86 121.78
C GLY A 2 31.53 55.96 120.96
N LEU A 3 31.75 57.14 121.53
CA LEU A 3 32.40 58.24 120.82
C LEU A 3 33.55 58.81 121.65
N SER A 4 34.75 58.86 121.07
CA SER A 4 35.91 59.56 121.63
C SER A 4 36.09 60.88 120.88
N LEU A 5 36.08 61.99 121.62
CA LEU A 5 36.26 63.33 121.09
C LEU A 5 37.60 63.89 121.54
N HIS A 6 38.37 64.42 120.62
CA HIS A 6 39.60 65.15 120.89
C HIS A 6 39.48 66.55 120.29
N TYR A 7 40.19 67.51 120.85
CA TYR A 7 40.31 68.85 120.31
C TYR A 7 41.79 69.26 120.37
N GLU A 8 42.22 70.14 119.48
CA GLU A 8 43.62 70.54 119.40
C GLU A 8 43.91 71.70 120.35
N GLU A 9 43.11 72.77 120.29
CA GLU A 9 43.31 73.97 121.10
C GLU A 9 41.98 74.61 121.51
N ILE A 10 41.96 75.27 122.68
CA ILE A 10 40.83 76.07 123.15
C ILE A 10 41.30 77.51 123.30
N THR A 11 40.76 78.41 122.47
CA THR A 11 41.04 79.84 122.56
C THR A 11 39.99 80.49 123.46
N LYS A 12 40.43 81.07 124.59
CA LYS A 12 39.54 81.70 125.59
C LYS A 12 39.52 83.23 125.40
N GLY A 13 38.44 83.76 124.82
CA GLY A 13 38.12 85.20 124.73
C GLY A 13 36.70 85.48 125.21
N PRO A 14 36.05 86.62 124.85
CA PRO A 14 34.62 86.83 125.14
C PRO A 14 33.74 85.72 124.54
N ASN A 15 34.21 85.08 123.46
CA ASN A 15 33.71 83.80 122.96
C ASN A 15 34.77 82.71 123.19
N CYS A 16 34.37 81.54 123.67
CA CYS A 16 35.24 80.36 123.77
C CYS A 16 35.10 79.54 122.48
N VAL A 17 36.19 79.36 121.73
CA VAL A 17 36.20 78.56 120.50
C VAL A 17 37.09 77.34 120.70
N ILE A 18 36.53 76.14 120.45
CA ILE A 18 37.26 74.88 120.46
C ILE A 18 37.63 74.55 119.00
N GLN A 19 38.93 74.54 118.67
CA GLN A 19 39.41 74.27 117.32
C GLN A 19 39.97 72.85 117.21
N GLY A 20 39.93 72.30 116.00
CA GLY A 20 40.46 70.96 115.71
C GLY A 20 39.66 69.81 116.35
N VAL A 21 38.35 69.97 116.54
CA VAL A 21 37.52 68.91 117.15
C VAL A 21 37.43 67.70 116.21
N THR A 22 38.01 66.58 116.63
CA THR A 22 37.91 65.29 115.93
C THR A 22 37.08 64.31 116.74
N ALA A 23 36.18 63.60 116.05
CA ALA A 23 35.32 62.60 116.64
C ALA A 23 35.64 61.24 116.03
N LYS A 24 35.87 60.24 116.89
CA LYS A 24 36.11 58.86 116.49
C LYS A 24 35.11 57.94 117.18
N GLY A 25 34.48 57.05 116.42
CA GLY A 25 33.46 56.12 116.93
C GLY A 25 32.56 55.57 115.82
N PRO A 26 31.67 54.61 116.13
CA PRO A 26 30.87 53.93 115.13
C PRO A 26 29.63 54.75 114.74
N VAL A 27 29.48 54.95 113.44
CA VAL A 27 28.32 55.50 112.73
C VAL A 27 27.74 54.36 111.90
N ASN A 28 26.64 53.79 112.38
CA ASN A 28 26.05 52.54 111.87
C ASN A 28 25.69 52.54 110.36
N SER A 29 25.71 53.69 109.67
CA SER A 29 25.47 53.80 108.23
C SER A 29 26.23 54.98 107.61
N CYS A 30 26.37 54.95 106.28
CA CYS A 30 26.97 56.02 105.49
C CYS A 30 26.24 57.37 105.58
N GLN A 31 24.99 57.38 106.08
CA GLN A 31 24.20 58.60 106.31
C GLN A 31 24.52 59.28 107.65
N GLY A 32 25.38 58.67 108.47
CA GLY A 32 25.82 59.20 109.76
C GLY A 32 24.84 58.94 110.91
N LYS A 33 25.24 59.38 112.11
CA LYS A 33 24.50 59.19 113.36
C LYS A 33 24.50 60.49 114.16
N ASN A 34 23.34 60.80 114.75
CA ASN A 34 23.19 61.98 115.60
C ASN A 34 23.66 61.64 117.03
N PHE A 35 24.44 62.53 117.63
CA PHE A 35 24.90 62.47 119.01
C PHE A 35 24.57 63.77 119.73
N ASN A 36 24.28 63.69 121.03
CA ASN A 36 24.14 64.86 121.90
C ASN A 36 25.48 65.09 122.62
N LEU A 37 26.20 66.13 122.24
CA LEU A 37 27.46 66.55 122.84
C LEU A 37 27.19 67.51 124.00
N LYS A 38 27.47 67.06 125.24
CA LYS A 38 27.44 67.91 126.43
C LYS A 38 28.82 68.54 126.62
N VAL A 39 28.93 69.86 126.46
CA VAL A 39 30.15 70.64 126.70
C VAL A 39 30.02 71.30 128.07
N ILE A 40 31.01 71.09 128.94
CA ILE A 40 31.05 71.69 130.29
C ILE A 40 32.23 72.65 130.35
N LEU A 41 31.97 73.93 130.62
CA LEU A 41 32.94 75.00 130.78
C LEU A 41 32.87 75.52 132.23
N PRO A 42 33.73 75.01 133.13
CA PRO A 42 33.70 75.38 134.53
C PRO A 42 33.96 76.88 134.71
N GLY A 43 33.06 77.58 135.41
CA GLY A 43 33.15 79.03 135.70
C GLY A 43 32.12 79.92 135.00
N LEU A 44 31.23 79.37 134.15
CA LEU A 44 30.08 80.08 133.58
C LEU A 44 28.81 79.88 134.42
N LYS A 45 27.85 80.83 134.35
CA LYS A 45 26.57 80.78 135.09
C LYS A 45 25.72 79.55 134.71
N GLU A 46 25.76 79.18 133.45
CA GLU A 46 25.37 77.85 132.97
C GLU A 46 26.65 77.17 132.52
N ASP A 47 27.20 76.32 133.39
CA ASP A 47 28.48 75.66 133.17
C ASP A 47 28.42 74.56 132.09
N THR A 48 27.24 74.27 131.56
CA THR A 48 26.96 73.13 130.70
C THR A 48 26.03 73.49 129.54
N GLN A 49 26.43 73.17 128.30
CA GLN A 49 25.57 73.27 127.11
C GLN A 49 25.51 71.93 126.36
N ILE A 50 24.32 71.54 125.86
CA ILE A 50 24.15 70.33 125.06
C ILE A 50 23.90 70.71 123.59
N LEU A 51 24.78 70.27 122.70
CA LEU A 51 24.72 70.47 121.25
C LEU A 51 24.36 69.16 120.56
N LYS A 52 23.42 69.20 119.60
CA LYS A 52 23.19 68.04 118.73
C LYS A 52 24.16 68.09 117.55
N ILE A 53 25.07 67.12 117.47
CA ILE A 53 26.01 66.98 116.35
C ILE A 53 25.64 65.73 115.54
N ARG A 54 25.75 65.81 114.22
CA ARG A 54 25.67 64.63 113.33
C ARG A 54 27.07 64.28 112.87
N LEU A 55 27.49 63.05 113.12
CA LEU A 55 28.76 62.53 112.63
C LEU A 55 28.52 61.71 111.38
N LEU A 56 29.29 62.02 110.35
CA LEU A 56 29.39 61.24 109.12
C LEU A 56 30.64 60.34 109.22
N PRO A 57 30.70 59.21 108.50
CA PRO A 57 31.91 58.41 108.42
C PRO A 57 33.12 59.22 107.97
N GLY A 58 34.29 58.84 108.47
CA GLY A 58 35.56 59.46 108.13
C GLY A 58 36.05 59.10 106.72
N PRO A 59 37.21 59.63 106.30
CA PRO A 59 37.81 59.26 105.03
C PRO A 59 38.16 57.76 104.97
N PRO A 60 38.19 57.15 103.77
CA PRO A 60 38.57 55.75 103.56
C PRO A 60 39.93 55.40 104.18
N ARG A 61 39.96 54.33 104.98
CA ARG A 61 41.19 53.85 105.64
C ARG A 61 41.47 52.37 105.42
N ARG A 62 40.44 51.53 105.25
CA ARG A 62 40.59 50.07 105.09
C ARG A 62 39.63 49.53 104.04
N LEU A 63 40.11 48.61 103.21
CA LEU A 63 39.29 47.84 102.28
C LEU A 63 39.06 46.45 102.86
N LYS A 64 37.80 46.02 102.96
CA LYS A 64 37.43 44.66 103.38
C LYS A 64 36.84 43.92 102.18
N VAL A 65 37.33 42.71 101.93
CA VAL A 65 36.89 41.87 100.79
C VAL A 65 36.46 40.50 101.26
N LYS A 66 35.24 40.09 100.90
CA LYS A 66 34.70 38.75 101.15
C LYS A 66 34.71 37.93 99.85
N PRO A 67 34.91 36.60 99.91
CA PRO A 67 35.07 35.76 101.11
C PRO A 67 36.40 35.99 101.88
N ASP A 68 36.39 35.76 103.19
CA ASP A 68 37.53 36.04 104.07
C ASP A 68 38.72 35.08 103.83
N SER A 69 38.49 33.92 103.20
CA SER A 69 39.53 32.95 102.83
C SER A 69 40.65 33.57 101.97
N GLU A 70 41.91 33.24 102.27
CA GLU A 70 43.08 33.73 101.52
C GLU A 70 43.33 32.95 100.21
N ILE A 71 42.92 31.69 100.15
CA ILE A 71 43.05 30.80 99.00
C ILE A 71 41.65 30.42 98.49
N LEU A 72 41.41 30.63 97.20
CA LEU A 72 40.16 30.33 96.51
C LEU A 72 40.42 29.29 95.42
N VAL A 73 39.58 28.26 95.30
CA VAL A 73 39.71 27.23 94.26
C VAL A 73 38.62 27.46 93.22
N ILE A 74 39.00 27.64 91.96
CA ILE A 74 38.07 27.85 90.85
C ILE A 74 38.51 27.04 89.62
N GLU A 75 37.58 26.73 88.72
CA GLU A 75 37.88 26.07 87.45
C GLU A 75 38.16 27.08 86.34
N ASN A 76 39.08 26.71 85.44
CA ASN A 76 39.43 27.49 84.26
C ASN A 76 38.18 27.79 83.40
N GLY A 77 37.92 29.06 83.09
CA GLY A 77 36.71 29.50 82.41
C GLY A 77 35.58 30.02 83.31
N THR A 78 35.81 30.15 84.63
CA THR A 78 34.80 30.66 85.58
C THR A 78 35.05 32.12 85.98
N ALA A 79 34.00 32.94 86.10
CA ALA A 79 34.07 34.30 86.68
C ALA A 79 33.80 34.25 88.20
N PHE A 80 34.62 34.92 89.01
CA PHE A 80 34.50 34.85 90.47
C PHE A 80 34.16 36.21 91.12
N PRO A 81 32.99 36.35 91.79
CA PRO A 81 32.59 37.63 92.39
C PRO A 81 33.24 37.87 93.76
N PHE A 82 33.80 39.06 93.98
CA PHE A 82 34.30 39.53 95.29
C PHE A 82 33.37 40.60 95.87
N GLN A 83 32.94 40.46 97.12
CA GLN A 83 32.18 41.53 97.78
C GLN A 83 33.15 42.48 98.49
N VAL A 84 33.11 43.77 98.14
CA VAL A 84 34.04 44.79 98.66
C VAL A 84 33.31 45.81 99.52
N GLU A 85 33.90 46.17 100.66
CA GLU A 85 33.40 47.17 101.62
C GLU A 85 34.55 48.15 101.95
N VAL A 86 34.33 49.44 101.71
CA VAL A 86 35.29 50.52 101.98
C VAL A 86 34.98 51.13 103.34
N LEU A 87 35.94 51.05 104.27
CA LEU A 87 35.76 51.39 105.67
C LEU A 87 36.64 52.57 106.09
N ASP A 88 36.14 53.41 106.99
CA ASP A 88 36.91 54.46 107.67
C ASP A 88 37.77 53.89 108.82
N GLU A 89 38.47 54.76 109.56
CA GLU A 89 39.35 54.36 110.67
C GLU A 89 38.61 53.73 111.88
N SER A 90 37.29 53.84 111.94
CA SER A 90 36.43 53.27 112.99
C SER A 90 35.57 52.11 112.48
N ASP A 91 35.93 51.53 111.33
CA ASP A 91 35.25 50.42 110.66
C ASP A 91 33.83 50.74 110.17
N ASN A 92 33.53 52.01 109.92
CA ASN A 92 32.27 52.41 109.31
C ASN A 92 32.37 52.42 107.79
N ILE A 93 31.31 51.99 107.10
CA ILE A 93 31.22 52.09 105.64
C ILE A 93 31.24 53.57 105.24
N THR A 94 32.21 53.95 104.41
CA THR A 94 32.40 55.33 103.97
C THR A 94 32.18 55.49 102.47
N THR A 95 31.67 56.66 102.09
CA THR A 95 31.33 57.04 100.73
C THR A 95 32.01 58.35 100.37
N GLN A 96 32.78 58.35 99.28
CA GLN A 96 33.47 59.51 98.75
C GLN A 96 33.37 59.48 97.20
N PRO A 97 33.31 60.64 96.51
CA PRO A 97 33.34 60.67 95.06
C PRO A 97 34.60 59.98 94.51
N LYS A 98 34.44 59.15 93.47
CA LYS A 98 35.52 58.40 92.77
C LYS A 98 36.15 57.26 93.58
N LEU A 99 35.38 56.56 94.42
CA LEU A 99 35.80 55.31 95.07
C LEU A 99 35.64 54.11 94.12
N ILE A 100 36.50 54.02 93.12
CA ILE A 100 36.51 52.90 92.18
C ILE A 100 37.48 51.84 92.68
N VAL A 101 36.97 50.62 92.94
CA VAL A 101 37.77 49.48 93.37
C VAL A 101 38.15 48.65 92.15
N HIS A 102 39.43 48.34 92.01
CA HIS A 102 39.98 47.53 90.92
C HIS A 102 40.52 46.21 91.48
N CYS A 103 40.25 45.11 90.80
CA CYS A 103 40.98 43.85 90.99
C CYS A 103 41.79 43.53 89.74
N LYS A 104 43.10 43.43 89.89
CA LYS A 104 44.03 42.98 88.84
C LYS A 104 44.52 41.58 89.19
N PHE A 105 44.29 40.62 88.29
CA PHE A 105 44.84 39.28 88.42
C PHE A 105 46.24 39.22 87.80
N SER A 106 47.14 38.47 88.44
CA SER A 106 48.53 38.25 88.01
C SER A 106 48.89 36.77 88.16
N GLY A 107 49.80 36.26 87.33
CA GLY A 107 50.20 34.85 87.30
C GLY A 107 49.96 34.11 85.97
N ALA A 108 49.31 34.76 85.00
CA ALA A 108 49.15 34.30 83.62
C ALA A 108 48.97 35.51 82.67
N PRO A 109 49.26 35.38 81.36
CA PRO A 109 48.99 36.43 80.38
C PRO A 109 47.48 36.59 80.13
N ASN A 110 47.06 37.79 79.67
CA ASN A 110 45.69 38.11 79.23
C ASN A 110 44.57 37.91 80.26
N LEU A 111 44.87 38.07 81.56
CA LEU A 111 43.85 37.99 82.61
C LEU A 111 42.94 39.24 82.64
N PRO A 112 41.65 39.08 82.99
CA PRO A 112 40.71 40.20 83.05
C PRO A 112 41.04 41.19 84.17
N ILE A 113 40.44 42.38 84.11
CA ILE A 113 40.48 43.36 85.21
C ILE A 113 39.05 43.58 85.66
N TYR A 114 38.77 43.39 86.95
CA TYR A 114 37.45 43.71 87.50
C TYR A 114 37.46 45.14 88.02
N VAL A 115 36.38 45.87 87.78
CA VAL A 115 36.22 47.26 88.21
C VAL A 115 34.80 47.45 88.74
N VAL A 116 34.66 48.10 89.89
CA VAL A 116 33.35 48.46 90.44
C VAL A 116 33.40 49.83 91.12
N ASP A 117 32.34 50.62 90.94
CA ASP A 117 32.19 51.93 91.59
C ASP A 117 31.49 51.79 92.94
N CYS A 118 32.17 52.17 94.02
CA CYS A 118 31.65 52.18 95.40
C CYS A 118 31.34 53.59 95.90
N SER A 119 31.35 54.62 95.04
CA SER A 119 31.25 56.03 95.45
C SER A 119 29.93 56.38 96.18
N SER A 120 28.83 55.69 95.88
CA SER A 120 27.49 56.01 96.40
C SER A 120 27.11 55.25 97.68
N SER A 121 27.56 54.01 97.83
CA SER A 121 27.17 53.10 98.91
C SER A 121 28.31 52.67 99.83
N GLY A 122 29.57 52.78 99.37
CA GLY A 122 30.74 52.29 100.08
C GLY A 122 30.89 50.75 100.04
N THR A 123 29.94 50.03 99.44
CA THR A 123 29.94 48.57 99.31
C THR A 123 29.40 48.12 97.96
N SER A 124 30.04 47.14 97.30
CA SER A 124 29.57 46.57 96.03
C SER A 124 30.12 45.16 95.74
N ILE A 125 29.69 44.54 94.64
CA ILE A 125 30.20 43.25 94.15
C ILE A 125 31.12 43.50 92.95
N LEU A 126 32.39 43.14 93.11
CA LEU A 126 33.44 43.22 92.11
C LEU A 126 33.50 41.92 91.31
N THR A 127 32.96 41.94 90.09
CA THR A 127 32.91 40.80 89.15
C THR A 127 33.18 41.27 87.72
N GLY A 128 33.50 40.37 86.81
CA GLY A 128 33.77 40.65 85.40
C GLY A 128 33.89 39.38 84.56
N SER A 129 34.63 39.44 83.44
CA SER A 129 34.82 38.29 82.54
C SER A 129 35.46 37.08 83.24
N ALA A 130 35.17 35.88 82.73
CA ALA A 130 35.74 34.64 83.23
C ALA A 130 37.28 34.64 83.23
N ILE A 131 37.87 34.01 84.25
CA ILE A 131 39.32 33.82 84.33
C ILE A 131 39.67 32.64 83.43
N GLN A 132 40.33 32.92 82.32
CA GLN A 132 40.73 31.91 81.34
C GLN A 132 42.23 31.95 81.10
N VAL A 133 42.89 30.80 81.23
CA VAL A 133 44.31 30.62 80.96
C VAL A 133 44.47 29.45 80.00
N GLN A 134 45.30 29.63 78.97
CA GLN A 134 45.50 28.63 77.94
C GLN A 134 46.47 27.53 78.41
N ASN A 135 46.18 26.28 78.04
CA ASN A 135 47.04 25.09 78.24
C ASN A 135 47.29 24.70 79.70
N ILE A 136 46.27 24.77 80.56
CA ILE A 136 46.37 24.29 81.94
C ILE A 136 46.25 22.76 81.97
N LYS A 137 47.38 22.06 82.16
CA LYS A 137 47.39 20.59 82.39
C LYS A 137 47.38 20.19 83.87
N LYS A 138 47.79 21.11 84.76
CA LYS A 138 47.83 20.95 86.22
C LYS A 138 47.40 22.25 86.88
N ASP A 139 47.03 22.19 88.14
CA ASP A 139 46.58 23.35 88.93
C ASP A 139 47.55 24.55 88.86
N GLN A 140 47.03 25.72 88.45
CA GLN A 140 47.81 26.96 88.32
C GLN A 140 47.42 27.97 89.41
N THR A 141 48.38 28.68 89.97
CA THR A 141 48.12 29.68 91.03
C THR A 141 48.18 31.11 90.47
N LEU A 142 47.11 31.86 90.66
CA LEU A 142 46.96 33.27 90.32
C LEU A 142 46.86 34.13 91.59
N LYS A 143 47.23 35.41 91.50
CA LYS A 143 47.08 36.39 92.58
C LYS A 143 46.16 37.53 92.14
N ALA A 144 45.10 37.77 92.92
CA ALA A 144 44.14 38.84 92.75
C ALA A 144 44.52 40.01 93.68
N LYS A 145 44.96 41.13 93.12
CA LYS A 145 45.29 42.35 93.89
C LYS A 145 44.14 43.35 93.78
N ILE A 146 43.50 43.64 94.91
CA ILE A 146 42.32 44.49 95.01
C ILE A 146 42.72 45.83 95.66
N GLU A 147 42.58 46.93 94.93
CA GLU A 147 43.05 48.25 95.33
C GLU A 147 42.07 49.36 94.92
N ILE A 148 42.13 50.51 95.60
CA ILE A 148 41.40 51.72 95.20
C ILE A 148 42.44 52.72 94.66
N PRO A 149 42.62 52.85 93.33
CA PRO A 149 43.71 53.67 92.77
C PRO A 149 43.62 55.15 93.17
N SER A 150 42.43 55.66 93.46
CA SER A 150 42.18 57.04 93.87
C SER A 150 42.54 57.33 95.33
N CYS A 151 42.70 56.32 96.19
CA CYS A 151 42.94 56.47 97.64
C CYS A 151 44.20 55.73 98.09
N LYS A 152 45.35 56.42 98.08
CA LYS A 152 46.65 55.82 98.46
C LYS A 152 46.77 55.43 99.94
N ASP A 153 45.92 56.00 100.80
CA ASP A 153 45.93 55.73 102.24
C ASP A 153 45.28 54.39 102.62
N VAL A 154 44.63 53.70 101.67
CA VAL A 154 44.01 52.39 101.87
C VAL A 154 44.94 51.31 101.30
N ALA A 155 45.38 50.39 102.16
CA ALA A 155 46.23 49.27 101.73
C ALA A 155 45.46 48.30 100.79
N PRO A 156 46.11 47.81 99.71
CA PRO A 156 45.50 46.82 98.82
C PRO A 156 45.33 45.47 99.53
N VAL A 157 44.29 44.73 99.14
CA VAL A 157 44.01 43.36 99.62
C VAL A 157 44.41 42.36 98.55
N GLU A 158 45.26 41.39 98.89
CA GLU A 158 45.67 40.31 97.99
C GLU A 158 44.96 39.00 98.33
N LYS A 159 44.50 38.28 97.31
CA LYS A 159 43.91 36.93 97.41
C LYS A 159 44.60 35.98 96.44
N THR A 160 44.80 34.73 96.85
CA THR A 160 45.40 33.69 96.00
C THR A 160 44.30 32.82 95.40
N ILE A 161 44.35 32.57 94.10
CA ILE A 161 43.36 31.77 93.35
C ILE A 161 44.07 30.56 92.77
N LYS A 162 43.63 29.36 93.12
CA LYS A 162 44.06 28.09 92.58
C LYS A 162 43.10 27.67 91.46
N LEU A 163 43.58 27.72 90.23
CA LEU A 163 42.85 27.46 88.99
C LEU A 163 43.03 26.00 88.56
N LEU A 164 41.95 25.23 88.51
CA LEU A 164 41.95 23.84 88.06
C LEU A 164 41.71 23.75 86.54
N PRO A 165 42.28 22.76 85.82
CA PRO A 165 41.93 22.47 84.43
C PRO A 165 40.41 22.26 84.28
N SER A 166 39.85 22.70 83.16
CA SER A 166 38.43 22.52 82.88
C SER A 166 38.05 21.04 82.74
N SER A 167 36.93 20.64 83.34
CA SER A 167 36.33 19.31 83.11
C SER A 167 35.46 19.24 81.85
N HIS A 168 35.38 20.33 81.08
CA HIS A 168 34.64 20.36 79.81
C HIS A 168 35.41 19.66 78.69
N VAL A 169 34.68 19.20 77.67
CA VAL A 169 35.24 18.50 76.51
C VAL A 169 36.22 19.42 75.78
N ALA A 170 37.48 19.00 75.64
CA ALA A 170 38.55 19.76 75.00
C ALA A 170 39.10 19.07 73.74
N ARG A 171 38.95 17.75 73.61
CA ARG A 171 39.53 16.99 72.49
C ARG A 171 38.69 15.77 72.11
N LEU A 172 38.56 15.50 70.80
CA LEU A 172 37.83 14.37 70.22
C LEU A 172 38.78 13.53 69.35
N GLN A 173 38.81 12.21 69.55
CA GLN A 173 39.63 11.26 68.77
C GLN A 173 38.75 10.17 68.16
N ILE A 174 39.10 9.70 66.96
CA ILE A 174 38.42 8.62 66.24
C ILE A 174 39.39 7.45 66.05
N PHE A 175 38.88 6.24 66.19
CA PHE A 175 39.61 4.98 66.00
C PHE A 175 38.82 4.06 65.05
N SER A 176 39.52 3.33 64.20
CA SER A 176 38.99 2.19 63.45
C SER A 176 39.47 0.90 64.09
N VAL A 177 38.56 -0.04 64.37
CA VAL A 177 38.91 -1.34 64.93
C VAL A 177 38.98 -2.39 63.82
N GLU A 178 40.21 -2.77 63.48
CA GLU A 178 40.50 -3.90 62.58
C GLU A 178 41.00 -5.09 63.42
N GLY A 179 40.11 -6.06 63.70
CA GLY A 179 40.44 -7.24 64.51
C GLY A 179 40.71 -6.90 65.98
N GLN A 180 41.92 -7.19 66.48
CA GLN A 180 42.33 -6.89 67.87
C GLN A 180 43.08 -5.56 68.04
N LYS A 181 43.29 -4.78 66.97
CA LYS A 181 44.04 -3.51 67.02
C LYS A 181 43.12 -2.33 66.70
N ALA A 182 43.10 -1.34 67.59
CA ALA A 182 42.46 -0.05 67.34
C ALA A 182 43.47 0.91 66.69
N ILE A 183 43.21 1.33 65.45
CA ILE A 183 44.05 2.26 64.70
C ILE A 183 43.44 3.66 64.84
N GLN A 184 44.22 4.62 65.34
CA GLN A 184 43.76 6.00 65.45
C GLN A 184 43.70 6.67 64.07
N ILE A 185 42.55 7.23 63.71
CA ILE A 185 42.38 8.09 62.54
C ILE A 185 42.60 9.54 62.98
N LYS A 186 43.63 10.20 62.44
CA LYS A 186 43.90 11.60 62.74
C LYS A 186 43.01 12.50 61.87
N HIS A 187 42.84 13.74 62.32
CA HIS A 187 42.11 14.75 61.56
C HIS A 187 42.81 14.99 60.20
N GLN A 188 42.03 14.89 59.12
CA GLN A 188 42.40 14.95 57.71
C GLN A 188 43.19 13.75 57.15
N ASP A 189 43.17 12.59 57.83
CA ASP A 189 43.78 11.37 57.29
C ASP A 189 42.99 10.82 56.09
N GLU A 190 43.71 10.13 55.19
CA GLU A 190 43.14 9.34 54.09
C GLU A 190 43.20 7.84 54.41
N VAL A 191 42.05 7.17 54.40
CA VAL A 191 41.92 5.75 54.70
C VAL A 191 41.54 4.99 53.43
N ASN A 192 42.32 3.97 53.06
CA ASN A 192 42.03 3.14 51.90
C ASN A 192 41.10 1.99 52.30
N TRP A 193 40.05 1.72 51.52
CA TRP A 193 39.11 0.63 51.78
C TRP A 193 38.61 0.00 50.47
N ILE A 194 38.04 -1.21 50.51
CA ILE A 194 37.53 -1.89 49.31
C ILE A 194 36.26 -1.18 48.80
N ALA A 195 36.17 -0.91 47.50
CA ALA A 195 35.02 -0.25 46.89
C ALA A 195 33.74 -1.09 47.04
N GLY A 196 32.64 -0.45 47.48
CA GLY A 196 31.35 -1.11 47.71
C GLY A 196 31.23 -1.88 49.04
N ASP A 197 32.30 -1.97 49.82
CA ASP A 197 32.31 -2.57 51.16
C ASP A 197 31.84 -1.58 52.25
N ILE A 198 31.68 -2.05 53.48
CA ILE A 198 31.22 -1.25 54.63
C ILE A 198 32.33 -1.18 55.70
N MET A 199 32.74 0.04 56.06
CA MET A 199 33.66 0.28 57.16
C MET A 199 32.91 0.24 58.50
N HIS A 200 33.13 -0.83 59.25
CA HIS A 200 32.50 -1.10 60.55
C HIS A 200 33.37 -0.69 61.75
N ASN A 201 32.77 -0.65 62.94
CA ASN A 201 33.46 -0.52 64.23
C ASN A 201 34.33 0.74 64.39
N LEU A 202 33.80 1.88 63.93
CA LEU A 202 34.39 3.17 64.22
C LEU A 202 34.06 3.58 65.67
N ILE A 203 35.09 3.89 66.46
CA ILE A 203 34.95 4.29 67.86
C ILE A 203 35.41 5.74 68.02
N PHE A 204 34.77 6.52 68.87
CA PHE A 204 35.22 7.85 69.25
C PHE A 204 35.41 7.97 70.77
N GLN A 205 36.39 8.77 71.17
CA GLN A 205 36.67 9.08 72.58
C GLN A 205 36.83 10.58 72.76
N MET A 206 36.36 11.09 73.89
CA MET A 206 36.42 12.50 74.27
C MET A 206 37.26 12.68 75.53
N TYR A 207 38.07 13.74 75.54
CA TYR A 207 38.98 14.07 76.64
C TYR A 207 38.75 15.50 77.12
N ASP A 208 38.90 15.73 78.42
CA ASP A 208 38.88 17.07 79.00
C ASP A 208 40.24 17.81 78.87
N GLU A 209 40.31 19.06 79.35
CA GLU A 209 41.54 19.89 79.29
C GLU A 209 42.71 19.25 80.08
N GLY A 210 42.40 18.43 81.07
CA GLY A 210 43.35 17.68 81.90
C GLY A 210 43.73 16.30 81.35
N GLU A 211 43.39 15.99 80.09
CA GLU A 211 43.62 14.70 79.42
C GLU A 211 42.90 13.49 80.06
N ARG A 212 41.84 13.72 80.84
CA ARG A 212 40.99 12.65 81.41
C ARG A 212 39.90 12.27 80.42
N GLU A 213 39.64 10.96 80.29
CA GLU A 213 38.56 10.46 79.44
C GLU A 213 37.18 10.82 80.02
N ILE A 214 36.32 11.40 79.19
CA ILE A 214 34.96 11.79 79.56
C ILE A 214 34.02 10.66 79.17
N HIS A 215 33.24 10.18 80.16
CA HIS A 215 32.18 9.22 79.91
C HIS A 215 31.02 9.90 79.19
N ILE A 216 30.62 9.33 78.05
CA ILE A 216 29.59 9.92 77.18
C ILE A 216 28.22 9.75 77.83
N THR A 217 27.65 10.84 78.33
CA THR A 217 26.29 10.89 78.85
C THR A 217 25.28 11.14 77.73
N SER A 218 24.00 10.85 77.97
CA SER A 218 22.93 11.09 76.98
C SER A 218 22.88 12.55 76.49
N THR A 219 23.22 13.51 77.35
CA THR A 219 23.23 14.94 77.00
C THR A 219 24.41 15.33 76.12
N LEU A 220 25.54 14.62 76.21
CA LEU A 220 26.70 14.80 75.33
C LEU A 220 26.50 14.09 73.99
N ALA A 221 25.86 12.91 73.99
CA ALA A 221 25.57 12.16 72.76
C ALA A 221 24.66 12.94 71.79
N ASP A 222 23.66 13.68 72.31
CA ASP A 222 22.76 14.52 71.50
C ASP A 222 23.48 15.70 70.79
N LYS A 223 24.69 16.05 71.26
CA LYS A 223 25.50 17.15 70.71
C LYS A 223 26.51 16.69 69.64
N ILE A 224 26.55 15.38 69.35
CA ILE A 224 27.42 14.79 68.32
C ILE A 224 26.66 14.67 67.01
N LYS A 225 27.30 15.09 65.91
CA LYS A 225 26.77 14.97 64.55
C LYS A 225 27.81 14.34 63.63
N VAL A 226 27.33 13.54 62.68
CA VAL A 226 28.12 12.99 61.58
C VAL A 226 27.53 13.42 60.24
N ASN A 227 28.35 13.55 59.20
CA ASN A 227 27.90 14.05 57.89
C ASN A 227 27.45 12.95 56.90
N TRP A 228 27.73 11.66 57.17
CA TRP A 228 27.46 10.56 56.23
C TRP A 228 26.17 9.77 56.51
N THR A 229 25.53 9.97 57.67
CA THR A 229 24.20 9.42 57.95
C THR A 229 23.35 10.43 58.73
N PRO A 230 22.07 10.62 58.37
CA PRO A 230 21.14 11.47 59.12
C PRO A 230 20.60 10.78 60.39
N GLU A 231 20.61 9.44 60.43
CA GLU A 231 20.08 8.64 61.53
C GLU A 231 21.24 8.07 62.36
N ILE A 232 21.34 8.50 63.62
CA ILE A 232 22.38 8.07 64.54
C ILE A 232 21.73 7.29 65.68
N ASN A 233 22.19 6.05 65.91
CA ASN A 233 21.73 5.24 67.03
C ASN A 233 22.32 5.79 68.34
N LYS A 234 21.46 6.31 69.22
CA LYS A 234 21.86 6.89 70.51
C LYS A 234 22.51 5.88 71.45
N GLU A 235 22.08 4.61 71.41
CA GLU A 235 22.66 3.56 72.25
C GLU A 235 24.10 3.24 71.85
N HIS A 236 24.41 3.30 70.55
CA HIS A 236 25.77 3.11 70.05
C HIS A 236 26.67 4.29 70.42
N LEU A 237 26.17 5.53 70.34
CA LEU A 237 26.95 6.70 70.78
C LEU A 237 27.30 6.66 72.28
N LEU A 238 26.40 6.18 73.14
CA LEU A 238 26.68 6.00 74.57
C LEU A 238 27.81 5.00 74.84
N GLN A 239 28.00 4.05 73.92
CA GLN A 239 29.09 3.06 73.96
C GLN A 239 30.36 3.54 73.26
N GLY A 240 30.38 4.79 72.75
CA GLY A 240 31.49 5.34 71.99
C GLY A 240 31.57 4.87 70.53
N LEU A 241 30.52 4.24 69.99
CA LEU A 241 30.49 3.73 68.60
C LEU A 241 29.87 4.77 67.64
N LEU A 242 30.55 4.99 66.52
CA LEU A 242 30.06 5.80 65.39
C LEU A 242 29.30 4.92 64.38
N PRO A 243 28.39 5.50 63.57
CA PRO A 243 27.71 4.77 62.52
C PRO A 243 28.66 4.30 61.40
N ASP A 244 28.36 3.13 60.84
CA ASP A 244 29.11 2.54 59.73
C ASP A 244 29.17 3.47 58.51
N VAL A 245 30.31 3.45 57.81
CA VAL A 245 30.52 4.24 56.59
C VAL A 245 30.46 3.29 55.39
N GLN A 246 29.47 3.49 54.51
CA GLN A 246 29.45 2.80 53.21
C GLN A 246 30.54 3.36 52.31
N VAL A 247 31.35 2.50 51.70
CA VAL A 247 32.40 2.94 50.79
C VAL A 247 31.84 3.06 49.36
N PRO A 248 32.11 4.16 48.63
CA PRO A 248 31.68 4.29 47.25
C PRO A 248 32.12 3.11 46.37
N THR A 249 31.30 2.75 45.39
CA THR A 249 31.57 1.64 44.46
C THR A 249 32.57 1.99 43.35
N SER A 250 32.90 3.28 43.20
CA SER A 250 33.84 3.78 42.18
C SER A 250 35.12 4.28 42.84
N VAL A 251 36.28 3.83 42.36
CA VAL A 251 37.61 4.29 42.85
C VAL A 251 37.88 5.78 42.61
N LYS A 252 37.06 6.43 41.77
CA LYS A 252 37.15 7.88 41.50
C LYS A 252 36.35 8.71 42.50
N ASP A 253 35.46 8.10 43.27
CA ASP A 253 34.53 8.78 44.17
C ASP A 253 35.06 8.69 45.61
N MET A 254 35.74 9.74 46.06
CA MET A 254 36.28 9.83 47.42
C MET A 254 35.21 10.33 48.38
N ARG A 255 35.03 9.66 49.53
CA ARG A 255 34.00 10.03 50.52
C ARG A 255 34.61 10.77 51.70
N TYR A 256 34.17 12.01 51.92
CA TYR A 256 34.58 12.84 53.06
C TYR A 256 33.68 12.60 54.28
N CYS A 257 34.28 12.14 55.36
CA CYS A 257 33.60 11.79 56.61
C CYS A 257 34.01 12.76 57.73
N GLN A 258 33.03 13.43 58.36
CA GLN A 258 33.25 14.39 59.44
C GLN A 258 32.38 14.06 60.66
N VAL A 259 33.01 14.06 61.84
CA VAL A 259 32.37 13.99 63.15
C VAL A 259 32.55 15.34 63.84
N SER A 260 31.46 15.95 64.28
CA SER A 260 31.46 17.21 65.01
C SER A 260 30.76 17.08 66.35
N PHE A 261 31.30 17.79 67.35
CA PHE A 261 30.72 17.94 68.67
C PHE A 261 30.59 19.42 68.97
N GLN A 262 29.39 19.88 69.30
CA GLN A 262 29.13 21.29 69.59
C GLN A 262 28.38 21.46 70.90
N ASP A 263 29.00 22.15 71.84
CA ASP A 263 28.42 22.58 73.11
C ASP A 263 28.49 24.11 73.25
N ASP A 264 27.82 24.68 74.25
CA ASP A 264 27.80 26.10 74.59
C ASP A 264 29.21 26.66 74.89
N HIS A 265 30.18 25.78 75.18
CA HIS A 265 31.55 26.13 75.56
C HIS A 265 32.60 25.82 74.47
N VAL A 266 32.40 24.78 73.63
CA VAL A 266 33.41 24.28 72.69
C VAL A 266 32.76 23.69 71.44
N SER A 267 33.38 23.94 70.27
CA SER A 267 33.08 23.28 69.00
C SER A 267 34.31 22.48 68.54
N LEU A 268 34.22 21.16 68.53
CA LEU A 268 35.27 20.25 68.06
C LEU A 268 34.86 19.55 66.78
N GLU A 269 35.81 19.33 65.90
CA GLU A 269 35.63 18.52 64.70
C GLU A 269 36.81 17.59 64.44
N SER A 270 36.52 16.39 63.96
CA SER A 270 37.50 15.45 63.43
C SER A 270 36.97 14.90 62.10
N ALA A 271 37.81 14.89 61.06
CA ALA A 271 37.42 14.51 59.71
C ALA A 271 38.45 13.59 59.07
N PHE A 272 38.04 12.75 58.13
CA PHE A 272 38.90 11.87 57.34
C PHE A 272 38.26 11.59 55.97
N THR A 273 39.06 11.14 55.01
CA THR A 273 38.58 10.81 53.66
C THR A 273 38.77 9.33 53.37
N VAL A 274 37.72 8.65 52.94
CA VAL A 274 37.77 7.25 52.52
C VAL A 274 38.04 7.18 51.02
N ARG A 275 39.14 6.54 50.64
CA ARG A 275 39.55 6.29 49.26
C ARG A 275 39.23 4.83 48.88
N PRO A 276 38.30 4.59 47.94
CA PRO A 276 37.98 3.23 47.50
C PRO A 276 39.11 2.62 46.66
N LEU A 277 39.40 1.35 46.90
CA LEU A 277 40.31 0.49 46.12
C LEU A 277 39.49 -0.50 45.29
N PRO A 278 39.97 -0.91 44.10
CA PRO A 278 39.31 -1.94 43.32
C PRO A 278 39.15 -3.24 44.12
N ASP A 279 37.99 -3.88 43.97
CA ASP A 279 37.67 -5.19 44.54
C ASP A 279 38.33 -6.32 43.71
N GLU A 280 38.09 -7.59 44.07
CA GLU A 280 38.62 -8.75 43.35
C GLU A 280 38.21 -8.80 41.86
N PRO A 281 39.08 -9.35 40.98
CA PRO A 281 38.80 -9.43 39.55
C PRO A 281 37.61 -10.33 39.25
N LYS A 282 36.64 -9.78 38.52
CA LYS A 282 35.38 -10.48 38.21
C LYS A 282 34.99 -10.44 36.74
N HIS A 283 35.37 -9.40 36.01
CA HIS A 283 35.01 -9.22 34.61
C HIS A 283 36.23 -8.93 33.75
N LEU A 284 36.28 -9.55 32.57
CA LEU A 284 37.09 -9.07 31.45
C LEU A 284 36.25 -8.03 30.70
N LYS A 285 36.83 -6.90 30.34
CA LYS A 285 36.14 -5.87 29.55
C LYS A 285 37.00 -5.45 28.37
N CYS A 286 36.40 -5.46 27.19
CA CYS A 286 37.06 -5.09 25.94
C CYS A 286 36.48 -3.78 25.42
N GLU A 287 37.35 -2.80 25.16
CA GLU A 287 36.98 -1.47 24.66
C GLU A 287 37.60 -1.23 23.29
N LEU A 288 36.76 -1.02 22.27
CA LEU A 288 37.20 -0.68 20.92
C LEU A 288 37.38 0.84 20.77
N LYS A 289 38.61 1.29 20.50
CA LYS A 289 38.93 2.68 20.15
C LYS A 289 39.13 2.79 18.63
N GLY A 290 38.18 3.43 17.96
CA GLY A 290 38.17 3.62 16.51
C GLY A 290 36.85 3.20 15.86
N GLY A 291 36.83 3.12 14.53
CA GLY A 291 35.67 2.68 13.78
C GLY A 291 35.36 1.19 14.03
N LYS A 292 34.06 0.83 14.05
CA LYS A 292 33.61 -0.57 14.23
C LYS A 292 33.50 -1.37 12.94
N THR A 293 33.85 -0.77 11.81
CA THR A 293 33.66 -1.33 10.48
C THR A 293 34.97 -1.86 9.92
N VAL A 294 34.96 -3.09 9.44
CA VAL A 294 36.07 -3.73 8.72
C VAL A 294 35.65 -3.93 7.27
N GLN A 295 36.42 -3.40 6.32
CA GLN A 295 36.19 -3.68 4.90
C GLN A 295 36.83 -5.02 4.53
N MET A 296 36.12 -5.84 3.74
CA MET A 296 36.62 -7.15 3.32
C MET A 296 38.01 -7.06 2.67
N GLY A 297 38.94 -7.87 3.16
CA GLY A 297 40.35 -7.86 2.71
C GLY A 297 41.26 -6.82 3.39
N GLN A 298 40.71 -5.93 4.21
CA GLN A 298 41.46 -4.94 5.00
C GLN A 298 41.45 -5.27 6.50
N GLU A 299 42.37 -4.67 7.25
CA GLU A 299 42.44 -4.76 8.71
C GLU A 299 41.50 -3.72 9.36
N LEU A 300 40.97 -4.04 10.55
CA LEU A 300 40.25 -3.08 11.39
C LEU A 300 41.19 -1.90 11.72
N GLN A 301 40.77 -0.68 11.37
CA GLN A 301 41.55 0.52 11.65
C GLN A 301 41.60 0.90 13.14
N GLY A 302 40.64 0.41 13.94
CA GLY A 302 40.56 0.62 15.38
C GLY A 302 41.37 -0.40 16.19
N GLU A 303 41.67 -0.05 17.42
CA GLU A 303 42.42 -0.88 18.38
C GLU A 303 41.50 -1.34 19.51
N ILE A 304 41.61 -2.60 19.92
CA ILE A 304 40.84 -3.14 21.03
C ILE A 304 41.72 -3.19 22.28
N PHE A 305 41.23 -2.61 23.37
CA PHE A 305 41.87 -2.61 24.67
C PHE A 305 41.17 -3.61 25.58
N VAL A 306 41.90 -4.59 26.07
CA VAL A 306 41.41 -5.56 27.04
C VAL A 306 41.87 -5.10 28.43
N ILE A 307 40.92 -4.91 29.34
CA ILE A 307 41.13 -4.56 30.75
C ILE A 307 40.41 -5.56 31.65
N VAL A 308 40.94 -5.78 32.85
CA VAL A 308 40.26 -6.55 33.90
C VAL A 308 39.61 -5.57 34.86
N THR A 309 38.35 -5.82 35.21
CA THR A 309 37.61 -4.99 36.15
C THR A 309 37.03 -5.81 37.30
N ASP A 310 36.80 -5.14 38.42
CA ASP A 310 36.03 -5.69 39.53
C ASP A 310 34.52 -5.77 39.18
N GLN A 311 33.71 -6.13 40.18
CA GLN A 311 32.26 -6.22 40.03
C GLN A 311 31.55 -4.88 39.79
N TYR A 312 32.20 -3.77 40.10
CA TYR A 312 31.69 -2.40 39.96
C TYR A 312 32.27 -1.67 38.74
N GLY A 313 33.13 -2.33 37.96
CA GLY A 313 33.74 -1.78 36.76
C GLY A 313 35.02 -0.99 36.99
N ASN A 314 35.61 -1.06 38.18
CA ASN A 314 36.91 -0.45 38.47
C ASN A 314 38.03 -1.29 37.87
N GLN A 315 39.00 -0.63 37.24
CA GLN A 315 40.12 -1.32 36.61
C GLN A 315 41.07 -1.92 37.63
N ILE A 316 41.44 -3.19 37.43
CA ILE A 316 42.39 -3.93 38.26
C ILE A 316 43.69 -4.12 37.50
N GLN A 317 44.78 -4.02 38.25
CA GLN A 317 46.15 -4.20 37.81
C GLN A 317 46.53 -5.68 37.65
N ALA A 318 45.84 -6.41 36.76
CA ALA A 318 45.95 -7.88 36.64
C ALA A 318 46.87 -8.38 35.51
N PHE A 319 47.17 -7.53 34.51
CA PHE A 319 47.97 -7.94 33.35
C PHE A 319 49.47 -7.71 33.56
N SER A 320 50.27 -8.64 33.04
CA SER A 320 51.73 -8.57 32.99
C SER A 320 52.22 -8.99 31.59
N GLN A 321 53.51 -8.83 31.29
CA GLN A 321 54.08 -9.27 30.01
C GLN A 321 53.84 -10.77 29.72
N SER A 322 53.80 -11.60 30.77
CA SER A 322 53.51 -13.04 30.65
C SER A 322 52.05 -13.33 30.27
N SER A 323 51.12 -12.42 30.59
CA SER A 323 49.68 -12.54 30.34
C SER A 323 49.33 -12.49 28.84
N LEU A 324 50.22 -11.97 28.00
CA LEU A 324 50.02 -11.92 26.54
C LEU A 324 49.87 -13.32 25.92
N SER A 325 50.63 -14.29 26.42
CA SER A 325 50.57 -15.67 25.94
C SER A 325 49.30 -16.43 26.37
N ALA A 326 48.60 -15.92 27.39
CA ALA A 326 47.41 -16.53 27.97
C ALA A 326 46.09 -15.91 27.47
N LEU A 327 46.14 -14.86 26.65
CA LEU A 327 44.96 -14.21 26.08
C LEU A 327 44.51 -14.96 24.82
N GLY A 328 43.37 -15.64 24.88
CA GLY A 328 42.74 -16.28 23.73
C GLY A 328 41.83 -15.31 22.98
N ILE A 329 42.05 -15.16 21.67
CA ILE A 329 41.22 -14.33 20.78
C ILE A 329 40.61 -15.24 19.72
N ALA A 330 39.29 -15.36 19.73
CA ALA A 330 38.56 -16.21 18.82
C ALA A 330 37.42 -15.44 18.15
N GLY A 331 37.14 -15.72 16.88
CA GLY A 331 36.03 -15.12 16.16
C GLY A 331 35.75 -15.90 14.90
N ILE A 332 34.47 -16.01 14.52
CA ILE A 332 34.09 -16.77 13.33
C ILE A 332 34.64 -16.06 12.09
N GLY A 333 35.56 -16.73 11.39
CA GLY A 333 36.23 -16.21 10.20
C GLY A 333 37.33 -15.18 10.52
N LEU A 334 37.81 -15.09 11.76
CA LEU A 334 38.98 -14.28 12.11
C LEU A 334 40.26 -14.92 11.54
N ASP A 335 41.06 -14.12 10.85
CA ASP A 335 42.38 -14.50 10.39
C ASP A 335 43.42 -14.18 11.48
N SER A 336 43.94 -15.22 12.12
CA SER A 336 44.90 -15.08 13.22
C SER A 336 46.32 -14.75 12.77
N SER A 337 46.63 -14.80 11.46
CA SER A 337 47.99 -14.59 10.96
C SER A 337 48.48 -13.14 11.11
N HIS A 338 47.58 -12.18 11.16
CA HIS A 338 47.87 -10.75 11.25
C HIS A 338 47.69 -10.15 12.66
N LEU A 339 47.16 -10.93 13.62
CA LEU A 339 46.88 -10.45 14.97
C LEU A 339 48.16 -10.09 15.73
N LYS A 340 48.18 -8.89 16.31
CA LYS A 340 49.26 -8.38 17.15
C LYS A 340 48.71 -7.94 18.50
N THR A 341 49.20 -8.57 19.56
CA THR A 341 48.86 -8.22 20.95
C THR A 341 50.06 -7.54 21.62
N THR A 342 49.85 -6.34 22.17
CA THR A 342 50.89 -5.59 22.89
C THR A 342 50.40 -5.22 24.29
N PHE A 343 51.25 -5.40 25.30
CA PHE A 343 50.96 -4.96 26.66
C PHE A 343 51.31 -3.48 26.79
N GLN A 344 50.41 -2.69 27.37
CA GLN A 344 50.63 -1.28 27.63
C GLN A 344 50.88 -1.06 29.12
N GLU A 345 52.13 -0.76 29.48
CA GLU A 345 52.54 -0.55 30.88
C GLU A 345 51.82 0.63 31.53
N ASN A 346 51.66 1.74 30.81
CA ASN A 346 51.05 2.98 31.33
C ASN A 346 49.58 2.81 31.72
N THR A 347 48.84 1.96 31.00
CA THR A 347 47.39 1.76 31.19
C THR A 347 47.08 0.38 31.75
N GLN A 348 48.09 -0.46 31.96
CA GLN A 348 47.99 -1.87 32.36
C GLN A 348 46.88 -2.63 31.61
N SER A 349 46.85 -2.45 30.30
CA SER A 349 45.87 -3.04 29.39
C SER A 349 46.57 -3.78 28.25
N ILE A 350 45.89 -4.72 27.61
CA ILE A 350 46.40 -5.38 26.40
C ILE A 350 45.74 -4.73 25.19
N SER A 351 46.55 -4.20 24.26
CA SER A 351 46.10 -3.68 22.98
C SER A 351 46.18 -4.76 21.91
N VAL A 352 45.09 -4.95 21.18
CA VAL A 352 44.96 -5.91 20.08
C VAL A 352 44.77 -5.16 18.77
N LYS A 353 45.66 -5.42 17.80
CA LYS A 353 45.64 -4.86 16.44
C LYS A 353 45.75 -5.96 15.39
N GLY A 354 45.53 -5.61 14.12
CA GLY A 354 45.65 -6.55 12.99
C GLY A 354 44.46 -7.51 12.88
N ILE A 355 43.28 -7.08 13.35
CA ILE A 355 42.04 -7.85 13.24
C ILE A 355 41.59 -7.82 11.77
N LYS A 356 41.61 -8.99 11.15
CA LYS A 356 41.23 -9.19 9.75
C LYS A 356 40.34 -10.41 9.64
N PHE A 357 39.36 -10.38 8.74
CA PHE A 357 38.48 -11.53 8.49
C PHE A 357 38.81 -12.19 7.17
N ILE A 358 38.71 -13.52 7.15
CA ILE A 358 38.73 -14.34 5.96
C ILE A 358 37.51 -13.96 5.10
N PRO A 359 37.65 -13.91 3.75
CA PRO A 359 36.53 -13.59 2.87
C PRO A 359 35.29 -14.45 3.12
N GLY A 360 34.14 -13.82 3.24
CA GLY A 360 32.87 -14.48 3.54
C GLY A 360 31.69 -13.51 3.52
N PRO A 361 30.49 -13.91 4.01
CA PRO A 361 29.33 -13.05 3.98
C PRO A 361 29.52 -11.81 4.91
N PRO A 362 29.26 -10.59 4.41
CA PRO A 362 29.23 -9.37 5.21
C PRO A 362 28.22 -9.46 6.35
N GLY A 363 28.45 -8.68 7.41
CA GLY A 363 27.56 -8.63 8.57
C GLY A 363 28.33 -8.49 9.88
N ASN A 364 27.61 -8.66 10.97
CA ASN A 364 28.18 -8.57 12.31
C ASN A 364 29.04 -9.81 12.60
N LYS A 365 30.27 -9.58 13.05
CA LYS A 365 31.22 -10.60 13.50
C LYS A 365 31.53 -10.34 14.97
N ASP A 366 31.31 -11.35 15.80
CA ASP A 366 31.58 -11.29 17.24
C ASP A 366 32.98 -11.86 17.50
N LEU A 367 33.80 -11.07 18.18
CA LEU A 367 35.15 -11.41 18.64
C LEU A 367 35.07 -11.71 20.12
N CYS A 368 35.49 -12.91 20.51
CA CYS A 368 35.59 -13.37 21.88
C CYS A 368 37.03 -13.23 22.38
N PHE A 369 37.18 -12.54 23.49
CA PHE A 369 38.44 -12.41 24.22
C PHE A 369 38.32 -13.22 25.50
N THR A 370 39.29 -14.08 25.76
CA THR A 370 39.29 -15.02 26.89
C THR A 370 40.62 -14.93 27.63
N TRP A 371 40.55 -14.82 28.95
CA TRP A 371 41.73 -14.81 29.80
C TRP A 371 41.39 -15.45 31.15
N ARG A 372 42.01 -16.61 31.45
CA ARG A 372 41.63 -17.50 32.57
C ARG A 372 40.14 -17.89 32.48
N GLU A 373 39.37 -17.73 33.55
CA GLU A 373 37.93 -17.95 33.60
C GLU A 373 37.07 -16.82 33.03
N PHE A 374 37.65 -15.67 32.66
CA PHE A 374 36.89 -14.51 32.19
C PHE A 374 36.83 -14.43 30.67
N SER A 375 35.67 -13.99 30.15
CA SER A 375 35.44 -13.79 28.73
C SER A 375 34.61 -12.55 28.44
N ASP A 376 34.89 -11.86 27.35
CA ASP A 376 34.08 -10.74 26.84
C ASP A 376 34.02 -10.72 25.31
N PHE A 377 33.02 -10.04 24.76
CA PHE A 377 32.70 -10.06 23.33
C PHE A 377 32.61 -8.65 22.74
N ILE A 378 33.30 -8.43 21.62
CA ILE A 378 33.14 -7.23 20.79
C ILE A 378 32.52 -7.59 19.45
N ARG A 379 31.47 -6.88 19.09
CA ARG A 379 30.85 -6.95 17.77
C ARG A 379 31.46 -5.92 16.82
N VAL A 380 32.01 -6.39 15.71
CA VAL A 380 32.49 -5.56 14.58
C VAL A 380 31.64 -5.83 13.34
N GLN A 381 31.50 -4.83 12.47
CA GLN A 381 30.70 -4.93 11.25
C GLN A 381 31.63 -5.14 10.04
N LEU A 382 31.56 -6.33 9.44
CA LEU A 382 32.27 -6.64 8.20
C LEU A 382 31.44 -6.15 7.01
N ILE A 383 31.99 -5.22 6.23
CA ILE A 383 31.36 -4.68 5.02
C ILE A 383 32.02 -5.26 3.77
N SER A 384 31.28 -5.25 2.65
CA SER A 384 31.76 -5.69 1.34
C SER A 384 33.03 -4.95 0.91
N GLY A 385 33.87 -5.62 0.12
CA GLY A 385 35.05 -5.04 -0.48
C GLY A 385 34.74 -3.93 -1.50
N PRO A 386 35.79 -3.32 -2.10
CA PRO A 386 35.59 -2.36 -3.19
C PRO A 386 34.93 -3.05 -4.40
N PRO A 387 34.12 -2.31 -5.19
CA PRO A 387 33.43 -2.89 -6.35
C PRO A 387 34.41 -3.41 -7.40
N ALA A 388 34.21 -4.66 -7.83
CA ALA A 388 35.08 -5.36 -8.76
C ALA A 388 34.32 -6.16 -9.84
N LYS A 389 33.04 -6.50 -9.61
CA LYS A 389 32.22 -7.31 -10.51
C LYS A 389 30.83 -6.69 -10.71
N LEU A 390 30.18 -7.08 -11.81
CA LEU A 390 28.77 -6.77 -12.08
C LEU A 390 28.00 -8.08 -12.20
N LEU A 391 26.86 -8.16 -11.53
CA LEU A 391 25.93 -9.27 -11.64
C LEU A 391 24.57 -8.76 -12.13
N LEU A 392 23.86 -9.57 -12.90
CA LEU A 392 22.46 -9.31 -13.24
C LEU A 392 21.57 -9.97 -12.19
N ILE A 393 20.65 -9.21 -11.63
CA ILE A 393 19.68 -9.71 -10.64
C ILE A 393 18.46 -10.26 -11.39
N ASP A 394 17.94 -11.39 -10.91
CA ASP A 394 16.72 -12.04 -11.44
C ASP A 394 16.79 -12.34 -12.95
N TRP A 395 18.01 -12.65 -13.43
CA TRP A 395 18.27 -13.04 -14.82
C TRP A 395 18.64 -14.51 -14.92
N PRO A 396 18.22 -15.22 -16.00
CA PRO A 396 18.56 -16.62 -16.20
C PRO A 396 20.07 -16.81 -16.37
N GLU A 397 20.56 -18.03 -16.09
CA GLU A 397 21.96 -18.37 -16.32
C GLU A 397 22.36 -18.09 -17.77
N LEU A 398 23.31 -17.18 -17.98
CA LEU A 398 23.75 -16.72 -19.31
C LEU A 398 24.59 -17.75 -20.09
N LYS A 399 24.46 -19.03 -19.76
CA LYS A 399 25.12 -20.13 -20.48
C LYS A 399 24.50 -20.35 -21.86
N GLU A 400 23.19 -20.13 -21.98
CA GLU A 400 22.43 -20.31 -23.21
C GLU A 400 21.89 -18.98 -23.75
N SER A 401 21.59 -18.93 -25.06
CA SER A 401 21.08 -17.73 -25.72
C SER A 401 19.59 -17.55 -25.41
N ILE A 402 19.20 -16.36 -24.96
CA ILE A 402 17.83 -16.06 -24.50
C ILE A 402 16.91 -15.85 -25.71
N PRO A 403 15.84 -16.64 -25.88
CA PRO A 403 14.91 -16.48 -26.99
C PRO A 403 14.08 -15.20 -26.83
N VAL A 404 14.04 -14.35 -27.87
CA VAL A 404 13.28 -13.10 -27.87
C VAL A 404 12.52 -12.96 -29.19
N ILE A 405 11.23 -12.66 -29.12
CA ILE A 405 10.43 -12.37 -30.32
C ILE A 405 10.68 -10.91 -30.73
N ASN A 406 10.98 -10.69 -32.01
CA ASN A 406 11.27 -9.36 -32.54
C ASN A 406 10.13 -8.38 -32.24
N GLY A 407 10.46 -7.25 -31.62
CA GLY A 407 9.52 -6.18 -31.24
C GLY A 407 8.77 -6.39 -29.92
N ARG A 408 8.96 -7.52 -29.23
CA ARG A 408 8.43 -7.73 -27.87
C ARG A 408 9.42 -7.25 -26.80
N GLU A 409 8.89 -7.00 -25.61
CA GLU A 409 9.65 -6.65 -24.40
C GLU A 409 10.37 -7.88 -23.83
N LEU A 410 11.56 -7.67 -23.26
CA LEU A 410 12.26 -8.68 -22.48
C LEU A 410 11.42 -9.06 -21.24
N GLN A 411 11.38 -10.34 -20.89
CA GLN A 411 10.59 -10.83 -19.75
C GLN A 411 11.05 -10.24 -18.41
N ASN A 412 12.36 -10.06 -18.23
CA ASN A 412 12.94 -9.57 -17.00
C ASN A 412 13.57 -8.19 -17.20
N PRO A 413 13.37 -7.22 -16.29
CA PRO A 413 14.07 -5.95 -16.32
C PRO A 413 15.56 -6.16 -16.16
N LEU A 414 16.36 -5.30 -16.78
CA LEU A 414 17.81 -5.40 -16.73
C LEU A 414 18.33 -4.66 -15.50
N ILE A 415 18.43 -5.38 -14.38
CA ILE A 415 18.88 -4.86 -13.09
C ILE A 415 20.31 -5.32 -12.83
N VAL A 416 21.21 -4.37 -12.65
CA VAL A 416 22.65 -4.61 -12.46
C VAL A 416 23.02 -4.33 -11.01
N GLN A 417 23.70 -5.28 -10.36
CA GLN A 417 24.27 -5.15 -9.01
C GLN A 417 25.79 -5.03 -9.10
N LEU A 418 26.35 -3.95 -8.54
CA LEU A 418 27.78 -3.93 -8.23
C LEU A 418 28.08 -4.87 -7.08
N CYS A 419 29.10 -5.70 -7.29
CA CYS A 419 29.60 -6.63 -6.29
C CYS A 419 31.11 -6.44 -6.10
N ASP A 420 31.60 -6.83 -4.94
CA ASP A 420 33.04 -6.99 -4.71
C ASP A 420 33.56 -8.25 -5.42
N GLN A 421 34.87 -8.53 -5.28
CA GLN A 421 35.48 -9.69 -5.93
C GLN A 421 34.98 -11.05 -5.42
N TRP A 422 34.30 -11.07 -4.27
CA TRP A 422 33.74 -12.24 -3.61
C TRP A 422 32.21 -12.33 -3.77
N ASP A 423 31.67 -11.64 -4.77
CA ASP A 423 30.25 -11.65 -5.14
C ASP A 423 29.31 -11.06 -4.07
N ASN A 424 29.84 -10.29 -3.11
CA ASN A 424 29.01 -9.57 -2.15
C ASN A 424 28.54 -8.23 -2.72
N PRO A 425 27.27 -7.83 -2.51
CA PRO A 425 26.76 -6.53 -2.95
C PRO A 425 27.56 -5.37 -2.37
N ALA A 426 28.11 -4.52 -3.25
CA ALA A 426 28.87 -3.34 -2.88
C ALA A 426 27.96 -2.09 -2.90
N PRO A 427 27.64 -1.46 -1.76
CA PRO A 427 26.70 -0.34 -1.67
C PRO A 427 27.38 0.98 -2.09
N VAL A 428 27.72 1.09 -3.37
CA VAL A 428 28.37 2.28 -3.95
C VAL A 428 27.43 2.95 -4.93
N SER A 429 26.97 4.16 -4.57
CA SER A 429 26.07 4.96 -5.39
C SER A 429 26.80 5.77 -6.46
N GLN A 430 26.04 6.27 -7.43
CA GLN A 430 26.52 7.18 -8.49
C GLN A 430 27.55 6.57 -9.47
N VAL A 431 27.72 5.24 -9.50
CA VAL A 431 28.56 4.58 -10.50
C VAL A 431 27.81 4.55 -11.82
N LYS A 432 28.46 5.00 -12.91
CA LYS A 432 27.84 5.03 -14.24
C LYS A 432 27.81 3.64 -14.84
N ILE A 433 26.62 3.19 -15.23
CA ILE A 433 26.37 1.93 -15.94
C ILE A 433 26.00 2.25 -17.39
N SER A 434 26.63 1.54 -18.33
CA SER A 434 26.35 1.62 -19.76
C SER A 434 26.14 0.23 -20.36
N LEU A 435 25.19 0.15 -21.27
CA LEU A 435 24.88 -1.04 -22.05
C LEU A 435 25.49 -0.94 -23.45
N MET A 436 26.41 -1.85 -23.78
CA MET A 436 26.99 -1.98 -25.11
C MET A 436 26.21 -3.00 -25.92
N LYS A 437 25.91 -2.68 -27.17
CA LYS A 437 25.13 -3.51 -28.09
C LYS A 437 25.70 -3.45 -29.50
N ALA A 438 25.43 -4.46 -30.32
CA ALA A 438 25.75 -4.44 -31.74
C ALA A 438 24.91 -3.39 -32.51
N ASN A 439 25.42 -2.92 -33.65
CA ASN A 439 24.79 -1.85 -34.45
C ASN A 439 23.44 -2.25 -35.06
N ASN A 440 23.27 -3.53 -35.37
CA ASN A 440 22.05 -4.15 -35.89
C ASN A 440 20.99 -4.43 -34.81
N LEU A 441 21.34 -4.29 -33.53
CA LEU A 441 20.44 -4.47 -32.39
C LEU A 441 19.92 -3.11 -31.91
N LYS A 442 18.62 -2.85 -32.07
CA LYS A 442 17.96 -1.64 -31.57
C LYS A 442 17.13 -1.97 -30.33
N LEU A 443 17.28 -1.14 -29.29
CA LEU A 443 16.57 -1.27 -28.03
C LEU A 443 15.69 -0.03 -27.82
N THR A 444 14.46 -0.24 -27.39
CA THR A 444 13.51 0.83 -27.05
C THR A 444 13.04 0.60 -25.61
N PRO A 445 13.10 1.60 -24.71
CA PRO A 445 13.60 2.97 -24.91
C PRO A 445 15.11 3.01 -25.20
N SER A 446 15.59 4.12 -25.80
CA SER A 446 17.02 4.28 -26.08
C SER A 446 17.83 4.24 -24.78
N ASN A 447 18.95 3.51 -24.80
CA ASN A 447 19.79 3.32 -23.62
C ASN A 447 20.30 4.67 -23.08
N GLN A 448 19.82 5.06 -21.90
CA GLN A 448 20.29 6.24 -21.17
C GLN A 448 21.46 5.86 -20.26
N GLN A 449 22.29 6.82 -19.82
CA GLN A 449 23.31 6.53 -18.80
C GLN A 449 22.61 6.34 -17.45
N HIS A 450 22.63 5.10 -16.93
CA HIS A 450 22.08 4.79 -15.61
C HIS A 450 23.16 4.96 -14.54
N LYS A 451 22.73 5.32 -13.34
CA LYS A 451 23.61 5.41 -12.16
C LYS A 451 23.11 4.48 -11.08
N THR A 452 24.04 4.00 -10.27
CA THR A 452 23.69 3.12 -9.15
C THR A 452 23.09 3.87 -7.97
N ASP A 453 22.15 3.22 -7.30
CA ASP A 453 21.51 3.69 -6.07
C ASP A 453 22.41 3.48 -4.84
N GLU A 454 21.89 3.82 -3.65
CA GLU A 454 22.56 3.64 -2.36
C GLU A 454 22.94 2.18 -2.04
N ARG A 455 22.34 1.21 -2.73
CA ARG A 455 22.62 -0.22 -2.58
C ARG A 455 23.53 -0.78 -3.68
N GLY A 456 24.07 0.09 -4.54
CA GLY A 456 24.90 -0.32 -5.66
C GLY A 456 24.13 -0.97 -6.81
N ARG A 457 22.81 -0.76 -6.91
CA ARG A 457 21.95 -1.29 -7.97
C ARG A 457 21.63 -0.22 -9.01
N ALA A 458 21.63 -0.60 -10.27
CA ALA A 458 21.08 0.21 -11.36
C ALA A 458 19.99 -0.58 -12.07
N ASN A 459 18.80 0.01 -12.15
CA ASN A 459 17.71 -0.53 -12.96
C ASN A 459 17.71 0.17 -14.32
N LEU A 460 18.00 -0.58 -15.37
CA LEU A 460 18.00 -0.09 -16.76
C LEU A 460 16.60 -0.22 -17.40
N GLY A 461 15.64 -0.81 -16.71
CA GLY A 461 14.27 -1.01 -17.17
C GLY A 461 14.10 -2.24 -18.05
N VAL A 462 12.94 -2.32 -18.69
CA VAL A 462 12.58 -3.35 -19.66
C VAL A 462 12.78 -2.77 -21.07
N PHE A 463 13.44 -3.54 -21.94
CA PHE A 463 13.69 -3.14 -23.32
C PHE A 463 12.84 -3.96 -24.30
N SER A 464 12.25 -3.30 -25.29
CA SER A 464 11.77 -3.95 -26.51
C SER A 464 12.93 -4.12 -27.48
N VAL A 465 13.11 -5.34 -27.98
CA VAL A 465 14.27 -5.71 -28.80
C VAL A 465 13.88 -5.75 -30.28
N TYR A 466 14.63 -5.01 -31.12
CA TYR A 466 14.44 -5.01 -32.57
C TYR A 466 15.74 -5.38 -33.27
N ALA A 467 15.78 -6.55 -33.91
CA ALA A 467 16.92 -7.00 -34.69
C ALA A 467 16.53 -8.08 -35.73
N PRO A 468 17.37 -8.32 -36.76
CA PRO A 468 17.19 -9.43 -37.69
C PRO A 468 17.23 -10.80 -36.97
N ARG A 469 16.57 -11.83 -37.55
CA ARG A 469 16.65 -13.21 -37.06
C ARG A 469 18.11 -13.65 -36.92
N GLY A 470 18.48 -14.18 -35.77
CA GLY A 470 19.87 -14.56 -35.48
C GLY A 470 20.27 -14.27 -34.04
N GLU A 471 21.48 -14.70 -33.68
CA GLU A 471 22.09 -14.43 -32.38
C GLU A 471 22.70 -13.03 -32.33
N HIS A 472 22.40 -12.27 -31.28
CA HIS A 472 22.94 -10.93 -31.03
C HIS A 472 23.45 -10.84 -29.60
N MET A 473 24.52 -10.06 -29.39
CA MET A 473 25.15 -9.90 -28.08
C MET A 473 25.00 -8.49 -27.53
N MET A 474 24.87 -8.42 -26.21
CA MET A 474 24.82 -7.19 -25.44
C MET A 474 25.65 -7.35 -24.16
N GLN A 475 26.36 -6.31 -23.74
CA GLN A 475 27.24 -6.37 -22.57
C GLN A 475 27.03 -5.16 -21.67
N VAL A 476 26.95 -5.40 -20.36
CA VAL A 476 26.88 -4.32 -19.37
C VAL A 476 28.29 -3.90 -18.96
N ARG A 477 28.51 -2.61 -18.80
CA ARG A 477 29.77 -2.03 -18.29
C ARG A 477 29.50 -1.02 -17.19
N ALA A 478 30.41 -0.93 -16.22
CA ALA A 478 30.41 0.12 -15.21
C ALA A 478 31.72 0.89 -15.25
N ILE A 479 31.65 2.19 -14.99
CA ILE A 479 32.84 3.05 -14.85
C ILE A 479 32.95 3.47 -13.39
N TYR A 480 33.95 2.93 -12.69
CA TYR A 480 34.22 3.21 -11.28
C TYR A 480 35.68 3.67 -11.12
N ASN A 481 35.91 4.84 -10.52
CA ASN A 481 37.25 5.42 -10.32
C ASN A 481 38.14 5.42 -11.57
N LYS A 482 37.59 5.75 -12.75
CA LYS A 482 38.24 5.71 -14.08
C LYS A 482 38.61 4.30 -14.60
N ASN A 483 38.33 3.25 -13.85
CA ASN A 483 38.45 1.86 -14.29
C ASN A 483 37.12 1.36 -14.85
N ILE A 484 37.19 0.48 -15.85
CA ILE A 484 36.03 -0.18 -16.44
C ILE A 484 35.88 -1.53 -15.76
N ILE A 485 34.70 -1.78 -15.19
CA ILE A 485 34.29 -3.09 -14.70
C ILE A 485 33.43 -3.70 -15.81
N GLU A 486 33.96 -4.76 -16.43
CA GLU A 486 33.24 -5.53 -17.45
C GLU A 486 32.18 -6.40 -16.77
N GLY A 487 30.96 -6.31 -17.27
CA GLY A 487 29.84 -7.11 -16.81
C GLY A 487 29.55 -8.30 -17.73
N PRO A 488 28.53 -9.07 -17.38
CA PRO A 488 28.16 -10.27 -18.11
C PRO A 488 27.71 -9.97 -19.54
N ILE A 489 27.99 -10.94 -20.43
CA ILE A 489 27.56 -10.91 -21.84
C ILE A 489 26.21 -11.61 -21.94
N ILE A 490 25.22 -10.89 -22.42
CA ILE A 490 23.87 -11.37 -22.71
C ILE A 490 23.81 -11.75 -24.19
N LYS A 491 23.48 -13.02 -24.47
CA LYS A 491 23.21 -13.53 -25.81
C LYS A 491 21.70 -13.59 -26.02
N LEU A 492 21.20 -12.92 -27.05
CA LEU A 492 19.79 -12.89 -27.44
C LEU A 492 19.60 -13.64 -28.77
N MET A 493 18.66 -14.56 -28.81
CA MET A 493 18.28 -15.31 -30.00
C MET A 493 16.92 -14.79 -30.51
N ILE A 494 16.93 -13.99 -31.58
CA ILE A 494 15.70 -13.44 -32.15
C ILE A 494 14.91 -14.51 -32.91
N LEU A 495 13.71 -14.82 -32.42
CA LEU A 495 12.77 -15.79 -32.96
C LEU A 495 11.67 -15.12 -33.82
N PRO A 496 11.12 -15.84 -34.82
CA PRO A 496 9.94 -15.40 -35.57
C PRO A 496 8.71 -15.30 -34.66
N ASP A 497 7.79 -14.38 -34.97
CA ASP A 497 6.58 -14.15 -34.18
C ASP A 497 5.43 -15.11 -34.59
N PRO A 498 4.99 -16.03 -33.72
CA PRO A 498 3.91 -16.97 -34.01
C PRO A 498 2.52 -16.33 -34.12
N GLU A 499 2.36 -15.07 -33.69
CA GLU A 499 1.07 -14.36 -33.76
C GLU A 499 1.00 -13.36 -34.91
N LYS A 500 2.11 -13.17 -35.64
CA LYS A 500 2.19 -12.23 -36.74
C LYS A 500 1.79 -12.90 -38.07
N PRO A 501 0.64 -12.56 -38.66
CA PRO A 501 0.17 -13.16 -39.91
C PRO A 501 1.02 -12.71 -41.10
N ILE A 502 1.50 -13.66 -41.91
CA ILE A 502 2.31 -13.36 -43.11
C ILE A 502 1.64 -13.78 -44.43
N ARG A 503 0.80 -14.82 -44.43
CA ARG A 503 0.09 -15.29 -45.64
C ARG A 503 -1.19 -16.05 -45.30
N LEU A 504 -2.08 -16.14 -46.30
CA LEU A 504 -3.28 -16.96 -46.27
C LEU A 504 -3.06 -18.20 -47.13
N ASN A 505 -3.43 -19.37 -46.61
CA ASN A 505 -3.39 -20.63 -47.35
C ASN A 505 -4.83 -21.13 -47.58
N VAL A 506 -5.16 -21.45 -48.83
CA VAL A 506 -6.50 -21.83 -49.27
C VAL A 506 -6.47 -23.24 -49.86
N LYS A 507 -7.28 -24.14 -49.31
CA LYS A 507 -7.51 -25.49 -49.83
C LYS A 507 -8.93 -25.60 -50.37
N TYR A 508 -9.08 -26.15 -51.57
CA TYR A 508 -10.35 -26.41 -52.23
C TYR A 508 -10.16 -27.53 -53.25
N ASP A 509 -11.27 -28.12 -53.71
CA ASP A 509 -11.24 -29.13 -54.77
C ASP A 509 -11.00 -28.46 -56.13
N LYS A 510 -9.82 -28.73 -56.72
CA LYS A 510 -9.39 -28.17 -58.01
C LYS A 510 -9.95 -28.92 -59.21
N ASP A 511 -10.43 -30.15 -59.01
CA ASP A 511 -10.94 -31.01 -60.08
C ASP A 511 -12.46 -30.86 -60.25
N ALA A 512 -13.11 -30.09 -59.38
CA ALA A 512 -14.54 -29.82 -59.43
C ALA A 512 -14.95 -28.95 -60.63
N SER A 513 -16.01 -29.35 -61.32
CA SER A 513 -16.63 -28.56 -62.37
C SER A 513 -17.68 -27.60 -61.81
N PHE A 514 -17.58 -26.32 -62.14
CA PHE A 514 -18.47 -25.28 -61.60
C PHE A 514 -19.56 -24.92 -62.61
N LEU A 515 -20.76 -25.50 -62.45
CA LEU A 515 -21.91 -25.21 -63.34
C LEU A 515 -22.64 -23.93 -62.93
N ALA A 516 -23.05 -23.13 -63.91
CA ALA A 516 -23.78 -21.87 -63.69
C ALA A 516 -25.03 -22.07 -62.82
N GLY A 517 -25.18 -21.25 -61.78
CA GLY A 517 -26.27 -21.34 -60.80
C GLY A 517 -26.17 -22.51 -59.80
N GLY A 518 -25.08 -23.27 -59.83
CA GLY A 518 -24.75 -24.30 -58.85
C GLY A 518 -24.16 -23.72 -57.55
N ILE A 519 -23.49 -24.58 -56.78
CA ILE A 519 -22.84 -24.24 -55.51
C ILE A 519 -21.35 -24.59 -55.60
N PHE A 520 -20.48 -23.69 -55.14
CA PHE A 520 -19.03 -23.94 -55.07
C PHE A 520 -18.69 -25.08 -54.11
N THR A 521 -17.58 -25.76 -54.37
CA THR A 521 -16.96 -26.67 -53.40
C THR A 521 -16.48 -25.90 -52.17
N ASP A 522 -16.34 -26.60 -51.04
CA ASP A 522 -15.92 -26.00 -49.78
C ASP A 522 -14.51 -25.40 -49.91
N PHE A 523 -14.38 -24.09 -49.67
CA PHE A 523 -13.07 -23.46 -49.51
C PHE A 523 -12.68 -23.43 -48.04
N MET A 524 -11.48 -23.93 -47.73
CA MET A 524 -10.89 -23.93 -46.39
C MET A 524 -9.68 -22.99 -46.34
N ILE A 525 -9.74 -21.99 -45.45
CA ILE A 525 -8.74 -20.92 -45.32
C ILE A 525 -8.03 -21.09 -43.98
N THR A 526 -6.71 -20.96 -44.00
CA THR A 526 -5.85 -20.95 -42.81
C THR A 526 -4.94 -19.73 -42.86
N VAL A 527 -4.73 -19.08 -41.71
CA VAL A 527 -3.82 -17.93 -41.59
C VAL A 527 -2.50 -18.43 -41.05
N ILE A 528 -1.42 -18.18 -41.79
CA ILE A 528 -0.07 -18.65 -41.48
C ILE A 528 0.75 -17.51 -40.88
N SER A 529 1.39 -17.77 -39.76
CA SER A 529 2.29 -16.85 -39.05
C SER A 529 3.73 -16.87 -39.56
N GLU A 530 4.57 -15.96 -39.06
CA GLU A 530 5.97 -15.81 -39.45
C GLU A 530 6.84 -17.06 -39.17
N ASP A 531 6.39 -17.94 -38.27
CA ASP A 531 6.99 -19.24 -37.96
C ASP A 531 6.40 -20.42 -38.74
N ASP A 532 5.61 -20.15 -39.79
CA ASP A 532 4.87 -21.11 -40.61
C ASP A 532 3.81 -21.95 -39.87
N SER A 533 3.44 -21.57 -38.64
CA SER A 533 2.33 -22.19 -37.91
C SER A 533 0.95 -21.59 -38.26
N ILE A 534 -0.12 -22.28 -37.87
CA ILE A 534 -1.51 -21.82 -38.12
C ILE A 534 -1.98 -20.99 -36.93
N ILE A 535 -2.43 -19.76 -37.18
CA ILE A 535 -2.98 -18.87 -36.16
C ILE A 535 -4.43 -19.27 -35.85
N LYS A 536 -4.68 -19.78 -34.65
CA LYS A 536 -5.98 -20.35 -34.25
C LYS A 536 -7.00 -19.32 -33.77
N ASN A 537 -6.56 -18.23 -33.12
CA ASN A 537 -7.43 -17.27 -32.43
C ASN A 537 -7.85 -16.08 -33.30
N ILE A 538 -8.40 -16.35 -34.49
CA ILE A 538 -8.86 -15.29 -35.40
C ILE A 538 -10.38 -15.23 -35.45
N ASN A 539 -10.95 -14.03 -35.32
CA ASN A 539 -12.38 -13.81 -35.48
C ASN A 539 -12.79 -14.05 -36.95
N PRO A 540 -13.72 -14.99 -37.24
CA PRO A 540 -14.20 -15.29 -38.59
C PRO A 540 -14.72 -14.06 -39.37
N ALA A 541 -15.25 -13.04 -38.67
CA ALA A 541 -15.74 -11.81 -39.29
C ALA A 541 -14.64 -10.97 -39.97
N ARG A 542 -13.36 -11.23 -39.66
CA ARG A 542 -12.21 -10.56 -40.28
C ARG A 542 -11.77 -11.20 -41.59
N ILE A 543 -12.32 -12.35 -41.96
CA ILE A 543 -12.00 -13.06 -43.20
C ILE A 543 -13.16 -12.92 -44.18
N SER A 544 -12.83 -12.52 -45.40
CA SER A 544 -13.80 -12.29 -46.47
C SER A 544 -13.33 -12.95 -47.76
N MET A 545 -14.29 -13.38 -48.57
CA MET A 545 -14.06 -13.87 -49.93
C MET A 545 -14.60 -12.84 -50.91
N LYS A 546 -13.80 -12.44 -51.89
CA LYS A 546 -14.23 -11.54 -52.96
C LYS A 546 -14.21 -12.27 -54.30
N MET A 547 -15.22 -12.06 -55.12
CA MET A 547 -15.37 -12.66 -56.44
C MET A 547 -15.71 -11.60 -57.49
N TRP A 548 -15.11 -11.70 -58.67
CA TRP A 548 -15.40 -10.82 -59.80
C TRP A 548 -15.12 -11.52 -61.14
N GLN A 549 -15.74 -11.04 -62.21
CA GLN A 549 -15.45 -11.54 -63.56
C GLN A 549 -14.09 -11.03 -64.02
N LEU A 550 -13.25 -11.93 -64.55
CA LEU A 550 -11.90 -11.60 -64.98
C LEU A 550 -11.96 -10.58 -66.14
N SER A 551 -11.33 -9.43 -65.94
CA SER A 551 -11.17 -8.36 -66.93
C SER A 551 -9.71 -7.89 -66.90
N ASN A 552 -9.23 -7.17 -67.92
CA ASN A 552 -7.82 -6.76 -68.07
C ASN A 552 -7.27 -5.81 -66.97
N SER A 553 -7.95 -5.65 -65.83
CA SER A 553 -7.46 -4.89 -64.68
C SER A 553 -6.65 -5.79 -63.73
N GLY A 554 -5.50 -5.29 -63.27
CA GLY A 554 -4.45 -6.07 -62.58
C GLY A 554 -4.82 -6.65 -61.21
N ASN A 555 -3.80 -7.07 -60.46
CA ASN A 555 -3.85 -7.94 -59.26
C ASN A 555 -4.67 -7.44 -58.03
N ARG A 556 -5.54 -6.43 -58.14
CA ARG A 556 -6.40 -5.94 -57.05
C ARG A 556 -7.88 -6.18 -57.34
N PRO A 557 -8.68 -6.58 -56.34
CA PRO A 557 -10.11 -6.74 -56.51
C PRO A 557 -10.75 -5.38 -56.85
N PRO A 558 -11.61 -5.31 -57.87
CA PRO A 558 -12.29 -4.08 -58.24
C PRO A 558 -13.32 -3.68 -57.17
N ALA A 559 -13.71 -2.40 -57.14
CA ALA A 559 -14.61 -1.87 -56.11
C ALA A 559 -16.01 -2.52 -56.13
N ASN A 560 -16.42 -3.06 -57.27
CA ASN A 560 -17.68 -3.75 -57.48
C ASN A 560 -17.61 -5.28 -57.30
N ALA A 561 -16.53 -5.81 -56.70
CA ALA A 561 -16.40 -7.24 -56.44
C ALA A 561 -17.45 -7.73 -55.42
N GLU A 562 -18.08 -8.85 -55.72
CA GLU A 562 -19.05 -9.48 -54.83
C GLU A 562 -18.31 -10.03 -53.59
N THR A 563 -18.78 -9.70 -52.39
CA THR A 563 -18.11 -10.04 -51.14
C THR A 563 -18.95 -11.01 -50.32
N PHE A 564 -18.40 -12.18 -50.01
CA PHE A 564 -19.03 -13.19 -49.17
C PHE A 564 -18.40 -13.19 -47.77
N SER A 565 -19.25 -13.43 -46.76
CA SER A 565 -18.84 -13.63 -45.38
C SER A 565 -18.51 -15.09 -45.09
N CYS A 566 -17.57 -15.29 -44.14
CA CYS A 566 -17.21 -16.61 -43.63
C CYS A 566 -18.42 -17.28 -42.96
N ASN A 567 -18.58 -18.60 -43.15
CA ASN A 567 -19.63 -19.36 -42.50
C ASN A 567 -19.33 -19.52 -41.00
N LYS A 568 -20.38 -19.76 -40.19
CA LYS A 568 -20.24 -20.11 -38.76
C LYS A 568 -19.65 -21.53 -38.63
N ILE A 569 -18.80 -21.73 -37.63
CA ILE A 569 -18.18 -23.02 -37.29
C ILE A 569 -19.29 -24.05 -36.98
N LYS A 570 -19.20 -25.25 -37.57
CA LYS A 570 -20.12 -26.38 -37.35
C LYS A 570 -19.43 -27.44 -36.47
N ASP A 571 -20.20 -28.26 -35.76
CA ASP A 571 -19.69 -29.30 -34.83
C ASP A 571 -18.80 -30.38 -35.50
N ASN A 572 -18.87 -30.52 -36.83
CA ASN A 572 -18.07 -31.48 -37.62
C ASN A 572 -16.74 -30.90 -38.14
N ASP A 573 -16.39 -29.65 -37.82
CA ASP A 573 -15.15 -29.01 -38.26
C ASP A 573 -13.98 -29.55 -37.43
N LYS A 574 -13.20 -30.47 -38.02
CA LYS A 574 -12.18 -31.27 -37.29
C LYS A 574 -10.87 -30.53 -36.99
N GLU A 575 -10.64 -29.35 -37.57
CA GLU A 575 -9.35 -28.62 -37.47
C GLU A 575 -9.54 -27.20 -36.89
N ASP A 576 -9.00 -26.99 -35.68
CA ASP A 576 -8.93 -25.67 -35.04
C ASP A 576 -8.10 -24.67 -35.87
N GLY A 577 -8.63 -23.46 -36.06
CA GLY A 577 -7.96 -22.39 -36.82
C GLY A 577 -8.25 -22.39 -38.33
N CYS A 578 -9.15 -23.25 -38.80
CA CYS A 578 -9.63 -23.26 -40.19
C CYS A 578 -10.93 -22.48 -40.35
N PHE A 579 -11.04 -21.72 -41.45
CA PHE A 579 -12.21 -20.94 -41.81
C PHE A 579 -12.84 -21.50 -43.09
N TYR A 580 -14.16 -21.62 -43.12
CA TYR A 580 -14.85 -22.31 -44.21
C TYR A 580 -15.80 -21.36 -44.95
N PHE A 581 -15.75 -21.42 -46.28
CA PHE A 581 -16.75 -20.83 -47.17
C PHE A 581 -17.49 -21.96 -47.87
N ARG A 582 -18.72 -22.18 -47.40
CA ARG A 582 -19.62 -23.27 -47.82
C ARG A 582 -20.89 -22.69 -48.41
N ASP A 583 -21.54 -23.50 -49.25
CA ASP A 583 -22.85 -23.19 -49.81
C ASP A 583 -22.87 -21.85 -50.58
N LYS A 584 -21.73 -21.46 -51.19
CA LYS A 584 -21.61 -20.21 -51.95
C LYS A 584 -22.10 -20.44 -53.37
N ALA A 585 -23.01 -19.58 -53.83
CA ALA A 585 -23.60 -19.71 -55.16
C ALA A 585 -22.55 -19.43 -56.26
N ILE A 586 -22.56 -20.26 -57.31
CA ILE A 586 -21.81 -20.04 -58.53
C ILE A 586 -22.57 -19.01 -59.37
N PRO A 587 -21.89 -18.03 -60.02
CA PRO A 587 -22.52 -17.09 -60.91
C PRO A 587 -23.44 -17.74 -61.96
N ASN A 588 -24.57 -17.09 -62.25
CA ASN A 588 -25.53 -17.58 -63.25
C ASN A 588 -25.04 -17.44 -64.69
N LYS A 589 -23.98 -16.65 -64.93
CA LYS A 589 -23.40 -16.45 -66.26
C LYS A 589 -22.10 -17.24 -66.41
N VAL A 590 -21.97 -17.87 -67.56
CA VAL A 590 -20.72 -18.53 -67.98
C VAL A 590 -19.62 -17.51 -68.20
N GLY A 591 -18.42 -17.83 -67.74
CA GLY A 591 -17.24 -16.99 -67.87
C GLY A 591 -16.14 -17.36 -66.90
N THR A 592 -14.99 -16.72 -67.06
CA THR A 592 -13.86 -16.87 -66.15
C THR A 592 -13.98 -15.86 -65.01
N TYR A 593 -14.03 -16.34 -63.79
CA TYR A 593 -14.15 -15.56 -62.56
C TYR A 593 -12.88 -15.68 -61.73
N CYS A 594 -12.56 -14.63 -60.99
CA CYS A 594 -11.46 -14.59 -60.05
C CYS A 594 -12.01 -14.52 -58.63
N ILE A 595 -11.47 -15.35 -57.74
CA ILE A 595 -11.78 -15.42 -56.32
C ILE A 595 -10.53 -15.06 -55.54
N GLN A 596 -10.66 -14.20 -54.53
CA GLN A 596 -9.56 -13.85 -53.62
C GLN A 596 -10.07 -13.70 -52.19
N PHE A 597 -9.37 -14.33 -51.25
CA PHE A 597 -9.65 -14.22 -49.82
C PHE A 597 -8.79 -13.14 -49.18
N GLY A 598 -9.37 -12.37 -48.27
CA GLY A 598 -8.69 -11.30 -47.53
C GLY A 598 -8.92 -11.40 -46.03
N PHE A 599 -7.86 -11.15 -45.26
CA PHE A 599 -7.85 -11.09 -43.80
C PHE A 599 -7.54 -9.67 -43.31
N MET A 600 -8.44 -9.08 -42.54
CA MET A 600 -8.27 -7.74 -41.97
C MET A 600 -7.45 -7.78 -40.67
N MET A 601 -6.21 -7.31 -40.73
CA MET A 601 -5.31 -7.23 -39.56
C MET A 601 -5.69 -6.05 -38.65
N ASP A 602 -5.89 -4.87 -39.26
CA ASP A 602 -6.36 -3.63 -38.63
C ASP A 602 -7.34 -2.87 -39.57
N LYS A 603 -7.70 -1.62 -39.27
CA LYS A 603 -8.64 -0.84 -40.11
C LYS A 603 -8.07 -0.43 -41.48
N ALA A 604 -6.77 -0.54 -41.70
CA ALA A 604 -6.06 -0.05 -42.89
C ALA A 604 -5.34 -1.15 -43.69
N ASN A 605 -4.99 -2.27 -43.06
CA ASN A 605 -4.14 -3.32 -43.62
C ASN A 605 -4.90 -4.63 -43.80
N ILE A 606 -4.96 -5.09 -45.05
CA ILE A 606 -5.61 -6.34 -45.46
C ILE A 606 -4.54 -7.26 -46.07
N LEU A 607 -4.41 -8.46 -45.51
CA LEU A 607 -3.59 -9.52 -46.07
C LEU A 607 -4.42 -10.32 -47.08
N ASN A 608 -3.97 -10.42 -48.33
CA ASN A 608 -4.70 -11.14 -49.39
C ASN A 608 -4.02 -12.47 -49.73
N SER A 609 -4.85 -13.45 -50.09
CA SER A 609 -4.41 -14.73 -50.69
C SER A 609 -4.06 -14.56 -52.17
N GLU A 610 -3.47 -15.61 -52.74
CA GLU A 610 -3.34 -15.75 -54.19
C GLU A 610 -4.72 -15.79 -54.88
N GLN A 611 -4.75 -15.32 -56.12
CA GLN A 611 -5.98 -15.30 -56.91
C GLN A 611 -6.30 -16.70 -57.44
N ILE A 612 -7.53 -17.15 -57.20
CA ILE A 612 -8.05 -18.42 -57.71
C ILE A 612 -8.89 -18.11 -58.94
N ILE A 613 -8.50 -18.66 -60.07
CA ILE A 613 -9.23 -18.53 -61.33
C ILE A 613 -10.17 -19.71 -61.47
N VAL A 614 -11.45 -19.44 -61.70
CA VAL A 614 -12.49 -20.45 -61.88
C VAL A 614 -13.24 -20.21 -63.18
N ASP A 615 -13.36 -21.25 -64.01
CA ASP A 615 -14.20 -21.24 -65.20
C ASP A 615 -15.59 -21.78 -64.86
N VAL A 616 -16.59 -20.92 -64.97
CA VAL A 616 -18.00 -21.30 -64.79
C VAL A 616 -18.53 -21.85 -66.10
N LEU A 617 -18.98 -23.11 -66.09
CA LEU A 617 -19.49 -23.86 -67.23
C LEU A 617 -21.01 -23.72 -67.37
N PRO A 618 -21.58 -23.87 -68.58
CA PRO A 618 -23.03 -23.88 -68.78
C PRO A 618 -23.68 -25.03 -68.02
N ASN A 619 -24.90 -24.82 -67.52
CA ASN A 619 -25.66 -25.87 -66.85
C ASN A 619 -26.38 -26.78 -67.87
N GLN A 620 -27.22 -27.69 -67.38
CA GLN A 620 -27.92 -28.65 -68.21
C GLN A 620 -28.83 -27.98 -69.25
N PRO A 621 -28.93 -28.54 -70.47
CA PRO A 621 -29.88 -28.11 -71.50
C PRO A 621 -31.34 -28.07 -71.02
N VAL A 622 -32.04 -26.94 -71.18
CA VAL A 622 -33.46 -26.82 -70.78
C VAL A 622 -34.39 -26.38 -71.90
N LYS A 623 -34.01 -25.34 -72.67
CA LYS A 623 -34.91 -24.72 -73.65
C LYS A 623 -34.20 -24.37 -74.94
N LEU A 624 -34.96 -24.39 -76.02
CA LEU A 624 -34.51 -23.97 -77.34
C LEU A 624 -34.84 -22.48 -77.54
N VAL A 625 -33.83 -21.67 -77.81
CA VAL A 625 -34.01 -20.22 -78.00
C VAL A 625 -33.32 -19.73 -79.27
N PRO A 626 -33.86 -18.70 -79.94
CA PRO A 626 -33.22 -18.12 -81.11
C PRO A 626 -32.04 -17.24 -80.69
N LYS A 627 -30.91 -17.35 -81.39
CA LYS A 627 -29.73 -16.50 -81.15
C LYS A 627 -30.03 -15.02 -81.36
N ILE A 628 -30.89 -14.73 -82.34
CA ILE A 628 -31.47 -13.41 -82.59
C ILE A 628 -32.97 -13.65 -82.73
N GLN A 629 -33.79 -13.02 -81.88
CA GLN A 629 -35.24 -13.14 -81.99
C GLN A 629 -35.69 -12.64 -83.38
N PRO A 630 -36.23 -13.51 -84.25
CA PRO A 630 -36.73 -13.09 -85.55
C PRO A 630 -37.94 -12.15 -85.36
N ALA A 631 -38.14 -11.24 -86.31
CA ALA A 631 -39.38 -10.47 -86.38
C ALA A 631 -40.54 -11.43 -86.67
N THR A 632 -41.71 -11.15 -86.10
CA THR A 632 -42.93 -11.91 -86.39
C THR A 632 -43.21 -11.87 -87.91
N PRO A 633 -43.14 -13.00 -88.64
CA PRO A 633 -43.27 -12.97 -90.08
C PRO A 633 -44.69 -12.66 -90.52
N ALA A 634 -44.82 -11.85 -91.57
CA ALA A 634 -46.08 -11.65 -92.28
C ALA A 634 -45.91 -12.23 -93.68
N VAL A 635 -46.66 -13.28 -94.01
CA VAL A 635 -46.52 -14.04 -95.26
C VAL A 635 -47.81 -14.06 -96.06
N SER A 636 -47.68 -14.29 -97.36
CA SER A 636 -48.81 -14.38 -98.27
C SER A 636 -48.69 -15.55 -99.22
N ASN A 637 -49.80 -16.23 -99.54
CA ASN A 637 -49.83 -17.46 -100.35
C ASN A 637 -49.59 -17.28 -101.86
N VAL A 638 -49.14 -16.10 -102.30
CA VAL A 638 -48.89 -15.75 -103.70
C VAL A 638 -47.64 -16.43 -104.26
N ARG A 639 -47.50 -16.48 -105.59
CA ARG A 639 -46.39 -17.16 -106.28
C ARG A 639 -45.00 -16.75 -105.81
N SER A 640 -44.80 -15.46 -105.49
CA SER A 640 -43.50 -14.92 -105.07
C SER A 640 -42.94 -15.61 -103.82
N VAL A 641 -41.75 -16.19 -103.93
CA VAL A 641 -41.05 -16.86 -102.81
C VAL A 641 -40.77 -15.87 -101.68
N ALA A 642 -40.42 -14.63 -101.99
CA ALA A 642 -40.13 -13.59 -101.00
C ALA A 642 -41.35 -13.28 -100.12
N SER A 643 -42.57 -13.33 -100.67
CA SER A 643 -43.81 -13.10 -99.94
C SER A 643 -44.25 -14.30 -99.10
N ARG A 644 -43.80 -15.52 -99.43
CA ARG A 644 -44.11 -16.77 -98.70
C ARG A 644 -43.07 -17.17 -97.66
N THR A 645 -41.96 -16.44 -97.58
CA THR A 645 -40.83 -16.78 -96.69
C THR A 645 -41.19 -16.42 -95.26
N LEU A 646 -41.34 -17.44 -94.40
CA LEU A 646 -41.54 -17.30 -92.97
C LEU A 646 -40.25 -16.86 -92.29
N VAL A 647 -39.13 -17.50 -92.61
CA VAL A 647 -37.83 -17.15 -92.04
C VAL A 647 -36.75 -17.29 -93.10
N LYS A 648 -35.96 -16.23 -93.31
CA LYS A 648 -34.79 -16.27 -94.21
C LYS A 648 -33.62 -17.02 -93.57
N ASP A 649 -33.30 -16.67 -92.32
CA ASP A 649 -32.21 -17.24 -91.56
C ASP A 649 -32.57 -17.21 -90.07
N LEU A 650 -32.62 -18.37 -89.43
CA LEU A 650 -32.90 -18.53 -88.01
C LEU A 650 -31.93 -19.55 -87.44
N ARG A 651 -31.15 -19.10 -86.46
CA ARG A 651 -30.27 -19.98 -85.70
C ARG A 651 -30.86 -20.23 -84.34
N LEU A 652 -31.29 -21.47 -84.11
CA LEU A 652 -31.77 -21.93 -82.81
C LEU A 652 -30.61 -22.55 -82.04
N THR A 653 -30.48 -22.18 -80.78
CA THR A 653 -29.45 -22.67 -79.86
C THR A 653 -30.11 -23.22 -78.63
N ILE A 654 -29.55 -24.28 -78.05
CA ILE A 654 -30.01 -24.74 -76.74
C ILE A 654 -29.35 -23.89 -75.67
N THR A 655 -30.15 -23.49 -74.68
CA THR A 655 -29.66 -22.81 -73.48
C THR A 655 -30.09 -23.54 -72.22
N ASP A 656 -29.34 -23.33 -71.14
CA ASP A 656 -29.74 -23.69 -69.80
C ASP A 656 -30.82 -22.74 -69.24
N ASP A 657 -31.22 -22.95 -67.98
CA ASP A 657 -32.19 -22.10 -67.27
C ASP A 657 -31.76 -20.63 -67.12
N TYR A 658 -30.45 -20.36 -67.23
CA TYR A 658 -29.85 -19.04 -67.06
C TYR A 658 -29.52 -18.36 -68.40
N ASN A 659 -29.99 -18.93 -69.51
CA ASN A 659 -29.73 -18.47 -70.89
C ASN A 659 -28.25 -18.59 -71.34
N ASN A 660 -27.46 -19.48 -70.72
CA ASN A 660 -26.13 -19.79 -71.22
C ASN A 660 -26.21 -20.84 -72.33
N HIS A 661 -25.36 -20.68 -73.35
CA HIS A 661 -25.29 -21.63 -74.46
C HIS A 661 -24.75 -22.99 -74.01
N THR A 662 -25.48 -24.07 -74.28
CA THR A 662 -25.15 -25.43 -73.83
C THR A 662 -25.49 -26.48 -74.91
N GLY A 663 -25.17 -27.75 -74.66
CA GLY A 663 -25.50 -28.87 -75.56
C GLY A 663 -24.65 -28.93 -76.83
N ILE A 664 -23.40 -28.47 -76.79
CA ILE A 664 -22.46 -28.44 -77.93
C ILE A 664 -22.17 -29.87 -78.45
N ASP A 665 -22.23 -30.85 -77.56
CA ASP A 665 -22.03 -32.27 -77.77
C ASP A 665 -23.28 -33.01 -78.27
N LEU A 666 -24.46 -32.37 -78.22
CA LEU A 666 -25.71 -32.97 -78.66
C LEU A 666 -25.85 -32.92 -80.19
N VAL A 667 -26.27 -34.05 -80.75
CA VAL A 667 -26.57 -34.23 -82.18
C VAL A 667 -27.98 -34.78 -82.33
N GLY A 668 -28.77 -34.21 -83.24
CA GLY A 668 -30.13 -34.65 -83.54
C GLY A 668 -30.79 -33.82 -84.63
N THR A 669 -32.11 -33.66 -84.56
CA THR A 669 -32.88 -32.86 -85.54
C THR A 669 -33.85 -31.91 -84.84
N ILE A 670 -34.17 -30.79 -85.48
CA ILE A 670 -35.29 -29.91 -85.09
C ILE A 670 -36.42 -30.11 -86.09
N VAL A 671 -37.61 -30.42 -85.59
CA VAL A 671 -38.83 -30.56 -86.38
C VAL A 671 -39.65 -29.27 -86.29
N ALA A 672 -39.80 -28.56 -87.40
CA ALA A 672 -40.66 -27.40 -87.51
C ALA A 672 -42.08 -27.83 -87.94
N THR A 673 -43.10 -27.46 -87.18
CA THR A 673 -44.52 -27.76 -87.48
C THR A 673 -45.38 -26.50 -87.39
N ILE A 674 -46.39 -26.36 -88.25
CA ILE A 674 -47.34 -25.22 -88.19
C ILE A 674 -48.60 -25.65 -87.44
N LYS A 675 -49.00 -24.88 -86.43
CA LYS A 675 -50.26 -25.05 -85.69
C LYS A 675 -51.09 -23.76 -85.74
N GLY A 676 -52.42 -23.91 -85.84
CA GLY A 676 -53.36 -22.81 -85.72
C GLY A 676 -53.69 -22.46 -84.27
N SER A 677 -54.34 -21.32 -84.05
CA SER A 677 -54.80 -20.88 -82.73
C SER A 677 -55.95 -21.71 -82.15
N LYS A 678 -56.61 -22.54 -82.96
CA LYS A 678 -57.63 -23.52 -82.56
C LYS A 678 -57.24 -24.92 -83.04
N GLU A 679 -57.36 -25.92 -82.17
CA GLU A 679 -56.94 -27.31 -82.46
C GLU A 679 -57.78 -28.00 -83.58
N GLU A 680 -58.94 -27.44 -83.94
CA GLU A 680 -59.87 -28.00 -84.95
C GLU A 680 -59.74 -27.39 -86.36
N ASP A 681 -58.78 -26.48 -86.62
CA ASP A 681 -58.66 -25.85 -87.94
C ASP A 681 -58.06 -26.83 -88.98
N THR A 682 -58.90 -27.32 -89.90
CA THR A 682 -58.50 -28.16 -91.04
C THR A 682 -57.67 -27.40 -92.10
N ASP A 683 -57.73 -26.06 -92.09
CA ASP A 683 -57.05 -25.17 -93.05
C ASP A 683 -55.78 -24.52 -92.44
N THR A 684 -54.78 -25.34 -92.13
CA THR A 684 -53.47 -24.88 -91.62
C THR A 684 -52.46 -24.72 -92.76
N PRO A 685 -51.67 -23.62 -92.79
CA PRO A 685 -50.64 -23.44 -93.79
C PRO A 685 -49.62 -24.57 -93.82
N LEU A 686 -49.21 -24.95 -95.03
CA LEU A 686 -48.26 -26.02 -95.29
C LEU A 686 -46.93 -25.44 -95.79
N PHE A 687 -45.84 -26.13 -95.48
CA PHE A 687 -44.53 -25.78 -96.01
C PHE A 687 -44.41 -26.15 -97.49
N ILE A 688 -43.39 -25.62 -98.16
CA ILE A 688 -43.04 -25.97 -99.54
C ILE A 688 -42.99 -27.49 -99.73
N GLY A 689 -43.56 -28.00 -100.83
CA GLY A 689 -43.79 -29.44 -101.03
C GLY A 689 -45.10 -29.99 -100.44
N LYS A 690 -45.95 -29.12 -99.88
CA LYS A 690 -47.25 -29.47 -99.23
C LYS A 690 -47.09 -30.42 -98.03
N VAL A 691 -46.01 -30.25 -97.28
CA VAL A 691 -45.72 -31.02 -96.06
C VAL A 691 -46.13 -30.27 -94.80
N ARG A 692 -46.51 -31.01 -93.76
CA ARG A 692 -46.93 -30.46 -92.46
C ARG A 692 -45.76 -30.19 -91.50
N ALA A 693 -44.63 -30.86 -91.72
CA ALA A 693 -43.43 -30.76 -90.90
C ALA A 693 -42.17 -30.71 -91.77
N LEU A 694 -41.14 -30.03 -91.30
CA LEU A 694 -39.80 -30.00 -91.91
C LEU A 694 -38.75 -30.32 -90.84
N GLU A 695 -37.73 -31.07 -91.21
CA GLU A 695 -36.64 -31.45 -90.30
C GLU A 695 -35.35 -30.71 -90.66
N PHE A 696 -34.66 -30.20 -89.65
CA PHE A 696 -33.39 -29.49 -89.78
C PHE A 696 -32.31 -30.19 -88.92
N PRO A 697 -31.08 -30.34 -89.42
CA PRO A 697 -30.01 -30.95 -88.64
C PRO A 697 -29.62 -30.04 -87.45
N PHE A 698 -29.47 -30.65 -86.28
CA PHE A 698 -28.97 -30.00 -85.06
C PHE A 698 -27.57 -30.53 -84.75
N VAL A 699 -26.57 -29.66 -84.83
CA VAL A 699 -25.16 -29.99 -84.59
C VAL A 699 -24.45 -28.86 -83.85
N LYS A 700 -23.50 -29.20 -82.97
CA LYS A 700 -22.71 -28.21 -82.22
C LYS A 700 -23.59 -27.27 -81.37
N GLY A 701 -24.63 -27.79 -80.74
CA GLY A 701 -25.53 -26.99 -79.89
C GLY A 701 -26.42 -26.00 -80.65
N SER A 702 -26.48 -26.06 -81.98
CA SER A 702 -27.35 -25.19 -82.78
C SER A 702 -27.93 -25.86 -84.02
N ALA A 703 -29.07 -25.36 -84.49
CA ALA A 703 -29.60 -25.64 -85.81
C ALA A 703 -29.70 -24.35 -86.61
N GLU A 704 -29.28 -24.41 -87.87
CA GLU A 704 -29.41 -23.32 -88.83
C GLU A 704 -30.58 -23.63 -89.76
N ILE A 705 -31.58 -22.76 -89.72
CA ILE A 705 -32.83 -22.89 -90.46
C ILE A 705 -32.83 -21.79 -91.51
N THR A 706 -32.56 -22.17 -92.76
CA THR A 706 -32.52 -21.23 -93.89
C THR A 706 -33.73 -21.42 -94.78
N ASN A 707 -34.30 -20.31 -95.23
CA ASN A 707 -35.41 -20.26 -96.18
C ASN A 707 -36.59 -21.18 -95.80
N LEU A 708 -37.18 -20.97 -94.63
CA LEU A 708 -38.43 -21.60 -94.25
C LEU A 708 -39.57 -20.92 -95.02
N VAL A 709 -40.18 -21.60 -96.00
CA VAL A 709 -41.15 -21.02 -96.94
C VAL A 709 -42.45 -21.83 -96.96
N LEU A 710 -43.60 -21.13 -97.02
CA LEU A 710 -44.92 -21.74 -97.23
C LEU A 710 -45.10 -22.25 -98.66
N ALA A 711 -45.97 -23.25 -98.86
CA ALA A 711 -46.37 -23.71 -100.19
C ALA A 711 -47.07 -22.60 -101.01
N GLU A 712 -46.91 -22.63 -102.33
CA GLU A 712 -47.72 -21.80 -103.22
C GLU A 712 -49.20 -22.19 -103.10
N ASN A 713 -50.10 -21.21 -103.00
CA ASN A 713 -51.53 -21.43 -102.73
C ASN A 713 -51.78 -22.31 -101.50
N SER A 714 -50.94 -22.16 -100.47
CA SER A 714 -51.11 -22.85 -99.19
C SER A 714 -52.51 -22.60 -98.61
N PRO A 715 -53.17 -23.62 -98.02
CA PRO A 715 -54.38 -23.40 -97.22
C PRO A 715 -54.06 -22.46 -96.05
N GLY A 716 -55.06 -21.73 -95.58
CA GLY A 716 -54.91 -20.74 -94.52
C GLY A 716 -56.01 -19.68 -94.58
N ARG A 717 -56.47 -19.23 -93.42
CA ARG A 717 -57.45 -18.15 -93.33
C ARG A 717 -56.75 -16.80 -93.40
N ASP A 718 -57.28 -15.90 -94.22
CA ASP A 718 -56.76 -14.53 -94.34
C ASP A 718 -56.77 -13.83 -92.98
N SER A 719 -55.74 -13.02 -92.71
CA SER A 719 -55.61 -12.21 -91.49
C SER A 719 -55.62 -13.03 -90.19
N THR A 720 -55.17 -14.29 -90.24
CA THR A 720 -55.11 -15.18 -89.07
C THR A 720 -53.67 -15.40 -88.61
N GLU A 721 -53.47 -15.44 -87.29
CA GLU A 721 -52.19 -15.78 -86.66
C GLU A 721 -52.04 -17.31 -86.56
N TYR A 722 -50.87 -17.79 -86.94
CA TYR A 722 -50.45 -19.18 -86.85
C TYR A 722 -49.10 -19.26 -86.13
N PHE A 723 -48.76 -20.43 -85.60
CA PHE A 723 -47.52 -20.65 -84.84
C PHE A 723 -46.68 -21.72 -85.50
N ILE A 724 -45.38 -21.46 -85.66
CA ILE A 724 -44.39 -22.48 -86.01
C ILE A 724 -43.77 -22.99 -84.71
N ILE A 725 -43.92 -24.27 -84.44
CA ILE A 725 -43.33 -24.92 -83.27
C ILE A 725 -42.09 -25.68 -83.75
N PHE A 726 -40.94 -25.33 -83.21
CA PHE A 726 -39.66 -25.98 -83.44
C PHE A 726 -39.36 -26.93 -82.28
N GLU A 727 -39.63 -28.22 -82.48
CA GLU A 727 -39.45 -29.28 -81.48
C GLU A 727 -38.09 -29.96 -81.69
N PRO A 728 -37.19 -29.96 -80.69
CA PRO A 728 -35.91 -30.67 -80.81
C PRO A 728 -36.08 -32.17 -80.53
N GLN A 729 -35.65 -33.01 -81.47
CA GLN A 729 -35.54 -34.46 -81.33
C GLN A 729 -34.06 -34.84 -81.14
N LEU A 730 -33.66 -35.01 -79.88
CA LEU A 730 -32.27 -35.27 -79.49
C LEU A 730 -32.15 -36.64 -78.81
N PRO A 731 -31.69 -37.69 -79.52
CA PRO A 731 -31.66 -39.06 -78.99
C PRO A 731 -30.80 -39.23 -77.73
N ALA A 732 -29.75 -38.41 -77.59
CA ALA A 732 -28.82 -38.46 -76.46
C ALA A 732 -29.36 -37.80 -75.17
N LEU A 733 -30.51 -37.09 -75.24
CA LEU A 733 -31.10 -36.38 -74.12
C LEU A 733 -32.38 -37.08 -73.66
N SER A 734 -32.41 -37.58 -72.43
CA SER A 734 -33.57 -38.29 -71.85
C SER A 734 -34.71 -37.36 -71.41
N ARG A 735 -34.48 -36.04 -71.40
CA ARG A 735 -35.45 -35.00 -71.02
C ARG A 735 -35.96 -34.26 -72.26
N THR A 736 -37.26 -33.97 -72.31
CA THR A 736 -37.86 -33.12 -73.35
C THR A 736 -37.48 -31.66 -73.11
N LEU A 737 -36.84 -31.01 -74.07
CA LEU A 737 -36.55 -29.57 -74.04
C LEU A 737 -37.81 -28.77 -74.40
N GLU A 738 -37.91 -27.56 -73.85
CA GLU A 738 -38.97 -26.63 -74.23
C GLU A 738 -38.79 -26.19 -75.70
N PRO A 739 -39.80 -26.37 -76.57
CA PRO A 739 -39.70 -26.01 -77.98
C PRO A 739 -39.76 -24.50 -78.18
N TYR A 740 -39.13 -24.01 -79.25
CA TYR A 740 -39.26 -22.60 -79.63
C TYR A 740 -40.53 -22.40 -80.47
N ILE A 741 -41.34 -21.40 -80.14
CA ILE A 741 -42.58 -21.08 -80.84
C ILE A 741 -42.44 -19.71 -81.52
N LEU A 742 -42.61 -19.68 -82.84
CA LEU A 742 -42.59 -18.46 -83.64
C LEU A 742 -43.99 -18.17 -84.21
N PRO A 743 -44.68 -17.11 -83.76
CA PRO A 743 -45.92 -16.66 -84.39
C PRO A 743 -45.65 -16.08 -85.78
N PHE A 744 -46.61 -16.21 -86.70
CA PHE A 744 -46.63 -15.53 -87.99
C PHE A 744 -48.06 -15.19 -88.43
N MET A 745 -48.20 -14.15 -89.25
CA MET A 745 -49.47 -13.70 -89.81
C MET A 745 -49.61 -14.15 -91.27
N PHE A 746 -50.77 -14.74 -91.60
CA PHE A 746 -51.08 -15.21 -92.95
C PHE A 746 -52.04 -14.25 -93.68
N TYR A 747 -51.70 -13.85 -94.91
CA TYR A 747 -52.50 -12.94 -95.73
C TYR A 747 -52.68 -13.44 -97.17
N ASN A 748 -53.84 -13.25 -97.76
CA ASN A 748 -54.09 -13.60 -99.17
C ASN A 748 -53.59 -12.52 -100.16
N ASP A 749 -53.25 -11.30 -99.69
CA ASP A 749 -52.82 -10.16 -100.52
C ASP A 749 -51.46 -9.58 -100.10
N VAL A 750 -50.58 -9.34 -101.08
CA VAL A 750 -49.23 -8.75 -100.93
C VAL A 750 -49.27 -7.30 -100.42
N LYS A 751 -50.26 -6.50 -100.83
CA LYS A 751 -50.35 -5.09 -100.39
C LYS A 751 -50.69 -5.01 -98.90
N LYS A 752 -51.65 -5.85 -98.48
CA LYS A 752 -52.05 -5.99 -97.08
C LYS A 752 -50.90 -6.57 -96.23
N GLN A 753 -50.16 -7.55 -96.77
CA GLN A 753 -48.96 -8.10 -96.15
C GLN A 753 -47.91 -7.01 -95.83
N GLN A 754 -47.54 -6.16 -96.80
CA GLN A 754 -46.51 -5.14 -96.60
C GLN A 754 -46.89 -4.10 -95.53
N GLN A 755 -48.14 -3.66 -95.53
CA GLN A 755 -48.65 -2.70 -94.54
C GLN A 755 -48.65 -3.30 -93.12
N MET A 756 -49.08 -4.55 -92.98
CA MET A 756 -49.17 -5.23 -91.68
C MET A 756 -47.79 -5.66 -91.17
N ALA A 757 -46.85 -6.01 -92.06
CA ALA A 757 -45.46 -6.30 -91.69
C ALA A 757 -44.77 -5.09 -91.05
N ALA A 758 -45.02 -3.88 -91.57
CA ALA A 758 -44.47 -2.65 -91.01
C ALA A 758 -45.01 -2.37 -89.59
N LEU A 759 -46.34 -2.51 -89.40
CA LEU A 759 -46.99 -2.34 -88.09
C LEU A 759 -46.53 -3.39 -87.06
N THR A 760 -46.33 -4.65 -87.49
CA THR A 760 -45.87 -5.74 -86.62
C THR A 760 -44.43 -5.52 -86.16
N LYS A 761 -43.55 -5.01 -87.04
CA LYS A 761 -42.17 -4.65 -86.68
C LYS A 761 -42.11 -3.52 -85.66
N GLU A 762 -43.00 -2.53 -85.78
CA GLU A 762 -43.10 -1.42 -84.84
C GLU A 762 -43.63 -1.89 -83.46
N LYS A 763 -44.63 -2.79 -83.45
CA LYS A 763 -45.11 -3.46 -82.22
C LYS A 763 -43.98 -4.20 -81.51
N ASP A 764 -43.25 -5.06 -82.21
CA ASP A 764 -42.17 -5.88 -81.63
C ASP A 764 -41.06 -5.00 -80.99
N GLN A 765 -40.79 -3.84 -81.58
CA GLN A 765 -39.82 -2.89 -81.03
C GLN A 765 -40.33 -2.18 -79.77
N LEU A 766 -41.61 -1.76 -79.76
CA LEU A 766 -42.21 -1.11 -78.60
C LEU A 766 -42.33 -2.07 -77.41
N SER A 767 -42.75 -3.32 -77.63
CA SER A 767 -42.87 -4.33 -76.57
C SER A 767 -41.54 -4.64 -75.87
N LYS A 768 -40.42 -4.67 -76.62
CA LYS A 768 -39.07 -4.86 -76.06
C LYS A 768 -38.66 -3.69 -75.14
N ASN A 769 -38.89 -2.46 -75.58
CA ASN A 769 -38.54 -1.27 -74.80
C ASN A 769 -39.37 -1.17 -73.51
N ILE A 770 -40.67 -1.46 -73.57
CA ILE A 770 -41.56 -1.50 -72.39
C ILE A 770 -41.08 -2.52 -71.36
N THR A 771 -40.71 -3.72 -71.80
CA THR A 771 -40.24 -4.79 -70.90
C THR A 771 -38.96 -4.37 -70.16
N MET A 772 -38.02 -3.73 -70.88
CA MET A 772 -36.78 -3.22 -70.30
C MET A 772 -37.05 -2.18 -69.22
N TYR A 773 -37.90 -1.18 -69.51
CA TYR A 773 -38.23 -0.14 -68.54
C TYR A 773 -39.01 -0.67 -67.33
N ARG A 774 -39.96 -1.59 -67.50
CA ARG A 774 -40.68 -2.23 -66.38
C ARG A 774 -39.73 -2.96 -65.43
N SER A 775 -38.80 -3.75 -65.96
CA SER A 775 -37.83 -4.49 -65.15
C SER A 775 -36.96 -3.57 -64.29
N LEU A 776 -36.56 -2.40 -64.83
CA LEU A 776 -35.78 -1.41 -64.11
C LEU A 776 -36.57 -0.80 -62.95
N PHE A 777 -37.84 -0.44 -63.15
CA PHE A 777 -38.69 0.12 -62.10
C PHE A 777 -39.09 -0.91 -61.04
N GLU A 778 -39.32 -2.18 -61.42
CA GLU A 778 -39.59 -3.26 -60.46
C GLU A 778 -38.40 -3.52 -59.53
N ALA A 779 -37.18 -3.60 -60.06
CA ALA A 779 -35.97 -3.78 -59.27
C ALA A 779 -35.74 -2.62 -58.27
N SER A 780 -35.95 -1.37 -58.71
CA SER A 780 -35.81 -0.22 -57.82
C SER A 780 -36.89 -0.16 -56.73
N ASN A 781 -38.12 -0.61 -57.02
CA ASN A 781 -39.19 -0.68 -56.01
C ASN A 781 -38.91 -1.78 -54.96
N GLN A 782 -38.39 -2.94 -55.38
CA GLN A 782 -38.00 -4.01 -54.45
C GLN A 782 -36.92 -3.55 -53.46
N LEU A 783 -35.88 -2.88 -53.95
CA LEU A 783 -34.84 -2.28 -53.10
C LEU A 783 -35.44 -1.29 -52.09
N LEU A 784 -36.40 -0.48 -52.53
CA LEU A 784 -37.04 0.52 -51.68
C LEU A 784 -37.89 -0.13 -50.57
N ASP A 785 -38.57 -1.23 -50.87
CA ASP A 785 -39.35 -1.97 -49.88
C ASP A 785 -38.45 -2.69 -48.85
N GLU A 786 -37.29 -3.22 -49.27
CA GLU A 786 -36.28 -3.76 -48.35
C GLU A 786 -35.73 -2.68 -47.40
N MET A 787 -35.41 -1.49 -47.93
CA MET A 787 -34.91 -0.38 -47.11
C MET A 787 -35.98 0.13 -46.13
N LYS A 788 -37.25 0.18 -46.53
CA LYS A 788 -38.37 0.47 -45.61
C LYS A 788 -38.45 -0.56 -44.48
N CYS A 789 -38.29 -1.85 -44.77
CA CYS A 789 -38.28 -2.89 -43.75
C CYS A 789 -37.12 -2.69 -42.75
N GLN A 790 -35.93 -2.35 -43.24
CA GLN A 790 -34.78 -2.05 -42.37
C GLN A 790 -35.01 -0.82 -41.47
N VAL A 791 -35.69 0.23 -41.98
CA VAL A 791 -36.09 1.38 -41.17
C VAL A 791 -37.04 0.95 -40.05
N GLU A 792 -38.06 0.15 -40.34
CA GLU A 792 -39.04 -0.31 -39.34
C GLU A 792 -38.39 -1.21 -38.28
N GLU A 793 -37.48 -2.12 -38.65
CA GLU A 793 -36.69 -2.91 -37.69
C GLU A 793 -35.82 -2.03 -36.79
N ALA A 794 -35.17 -1.01 -37.36
CA ALA A 794 -34.34 -0.08 -36.61
C ALA A 794 -35.18 0.78 -35.64
N LYS A 795 -36.38 1.22 -36.05
CA LYS A 795 -37.34 1.92 -35.19
C LYS A 795 -37.82 1.05 -34.05
N LEU A 796 -38.17 -0.22 -34.32
CA LEU A 796 -38.65 -1.13 -33.30
C LEU A 796 -37.58 -1.38 -32.22
N LYS A 797 -36.31 -1.55 -32.64
CA LYS A 797 -35.19 -1.72 -31.72
C LYS A 797 -34.89 -0.46 -30.90
N GLU A 798 -35.00 0.72 -31.51
CA GLU A 798 -34.87 2.00 -30.81
C GLU A 798 -35.99 2.17 -29.76
N ALA A 799 -37.24 1.88 -30.11
CA ALA A 799 -38.38 1.97 -29.19
C ALA A 799 -38.28 0.97 -28.02
N GLN A 800 -37.76 -0.24 -28.27
CA GLN A 800 -37.49 -1.23 -27.21
C GLN A 800 -36.50 -0.67 -26.17
N LEU A 801 -35.36 -0.16 -26.63
CA LEU A 801 -34.34 0.43 -25.74
C LEU A 801 -34.85 1.71 -25.06
N GLN A 802 -35.70 2.50 -25.73
CA GLN A 802 -36.34 3.66 -25.12
C GLN A 802 -37.26 3.26 -23.95
N ASN A 803 -38.00 2.15 -24.08
CA ASN A 803 -38.85 1.63 -23.01
C ASN A 803 -38.04 1.07 -21.83
N GLU A 804 -36.91 0.42 -22.09
CA GLU A 804 -35.95 -0.01 -21.05
C GLU A 804 -35.37 1.19 -20.29
N LEU A 805 -35.02 2.28 -20.98
CA LEU A 805 -34.56 3.51 -20.35
C LEU A 805 -35.62 4.15 -19.44
N LYS A 806 -36.89 4.14 -19.85
CA LYS A 806 -38.01 4.59 -19.01
C LYS A 806 -38.17 3.74 -17.75
N THR A 807 -37.90 2.43 -17.83
CA THR A 807 -37.96 1.54 -16.65
C THR A 807 -36.86 1.87 -15.64
N HIS A 808 -35.74 2.44 -16.08
CA HIS A 808 -34.66 2.97 -15.23
C HIS A 808 -34.84 4.44 -14.82
N ASN A 809 -36.05 5.03 -14.99
CA ASN A 809 -36.37 6.44 -14.72
C ASN A 809 -35.52 7.45 -15.52
N ILE A 810 -35.10 7.08 -16.73
CA ILE A 810 -34.38 7.96 -17.66
C ILE A 810 -35.32 8.33 -18.80
N ASP A 811 -35.80 9.58 -18.80
CA ASP A 811 -36.64 10.10 -19.88
C ASP A 811 -35.82 10.87 -20.90
N ILE A 812 -36.02 10.57 -22.18
CA ILE A 812 -35.28 11.20 -23.28
C ILE A 812 -36.28 11.96 -24.15
N PRO A 813 -36.13 13.30 -24.27
CA PRO A 813 -37.02 14.11 -25.08
C PRO A 813 -36.90 13.76 -26.57
N THR A 814 -38.03 13.77 -27.28
CA THR A 814 -38.12 13.47 -28.71
C THR A 814 -37.40 14.49 -29.60
N THR A 815 -37.19 15.71 -29.10
CA THR A 815 -36.49 16.80 -29.79
C THR A 815 -35.05 16.89 -29.29
N GLN A 816 -34.06 16.93 -30.21
CA GLN A 816 -32.61 16.97 -29.89
C GLN A 816 -32.09 15.76 -29.08
N GLN A 817 -32.53 14.55 -29.46
CA GLN A 817 -32.14 13.29 -28.80
C GLN A 817 -30.63 13.12 -28.65
N MET A 818 -29.83 13.33 -29.71
CA MET A 818 -28.37 13.09 -29.69
C MET A 818 -27.60 13.97 -28.70
N PRO A 819 -27.72 15.32 -28.74
CA PRO A 819 -27.07 16.18 -27.75
C PRO A 819 -27.48 15.88 -26.31
N HIS A 820 -28.75 15.54 -26.09
CA HIS A 820 -29.26 15.20 -24.76
C HIS A 820 -28.66 13.89 -24.23
N ILE A 821 -28.60 12.85 -25.07
CA ILE A 821 -27.95 11.58 -24.75
C ILE A 821 -26.48 11.83 -24.39
N GLU A 822 -25.74 12.59 -25.19
CA GLU A 822 -24.33 12.88 -24.91
C GLU A 822 -24.13 13.66 -23.60
N ALA A 823 -24.98 14.64 -23.31
CA ALA A 823 -24.95 15.39 -22.05
C ALA A 823 -25.27 14.50 -20.84
N LEU A 824 -26.27 13.62 -20.96
CA LEU A 824 -26.66 12.69 -19.90
C LEU A 824 -25.58 11.64 -19.64
N LEU A 825 -24.98 11.10 -20.71
CA LEU A 825 -23.91 10.12 -20.64
C LEU A 825 -22.66 10.74 -19.99
N LYS A 826 -22.32 11.99 -20.34
CA LYS A 826 -21.25 12.76 -19.68
C LYS A 826 -21.53 13.00 -18.20
N ARG A 827 -22.77 13.36 -17.83
CA ARG A 827 -23.18 13.55 -16.43
C ARG A 827 -23.06 12.25 -15.64
N LYS A 828 -23.60 11.14 -16.16
CA LYS A 828 -23.58 9.82 -15.51
C LYS A 828 -22.17 9.26 -15.35
N LEU A 829 -21.30 9.44 -16.36
CA LEU A 829 -19.88 9.12 -16.25
C LEU A 829 -19.19 9.94 -15.15
N SER A 830 -19.47 11.25 -15.08
CA SER A 830 -18.94 12.11 -14.03
C SER A 830 -19.44 11.70 -12.64
N GLU A 831 -20.73 11.42 -12.47
CA GLU A 831 -21.31 10.92 -11.21
C GLU A 831 -20.67 9.60 -10.77
N GLN A 832 -20.44 8.69 -11.71
CA GLN A 832 -19.79 7.41 -11.46
C GLN A 832 -18.33 7.59 -11.02
N GLU A 833 -17.60 8.51 -11.66
CA GLU A 833 -16.21 8.82 -11.35
C GLU A 833 -16.07 9.50 -9.97
N GLU A 834 -16.94 10.45 -9.65
CA GLU A 834 -17.02 11.08 -8.32
C GLU A 834 -17.29 10.04 -7.22
N LEU A 835 -18.23 9.11 -7.45
CA LEU A 835 -18.49 8.03 -6.49
C LEU A 835 -17.33 7.04 -6.36
N ARG A 836 -16.55 6.80 -7.41
CA ARG A 836 -15.33 5.97 -7.35
C ARG A 836 -14.20 6.63 -6.58
N LYS A 837 -14.07 7.96 -6.69
CA LYS A 837 -13.02 8.77 -6.05
C LYS A 837 -13.25 9.04 -4.56
N LYS A 838 -14.48 8.85 -4.04
CA LYS A 838 -14.74 8.99 -2.61
C LYS A 838 -13.82 8.07 -1.79
N PRO A 839 -13.18 8.58 -0.71
CA PRO A 839 -12.31 7.80 0.12
C PRO A 839 -13.11 6.66 0.78
N ARG A 840 -12.56 5.44 0.68
CA ARG A 840 -13.18 4.23 1.23
C ARG A 840 -12.16 3.51 2.10
N ARG A 841 -12.67 2.76 3.07
CA ARG A 841 -11.84 1.83 3.83
C ARG A 841 -11.14 0.89 2.85
N SER A 842 -9.82 0.85 2.93
CA SER A 842 -8.98 -0.07 2.17
C SER A 842 -8.09 -0.83 3.14
N CYS A 843 -7.76 -2.07 2.79
CA CYS A 843 -6.80 -2.84 3.55
C CYS A 843 -5.39 -2.29 3.27
N THR A 844 -4.62 -2.01 4.31
CA THR A 844 -3.25 -1.47 4.17
C THR A 844 -2.19 -2.55 4.03
N LEU A 845 -2.57 -3.83 4.20
CA LEU A 845 -1.64 -4.94 4.00
C LEU A 845 -1.16 -4.96 2.55
N PRO A 846 0.15 -5.16 2.29
CA PRO A 846 0.64 -5.29 0.93
C PRO A 846 0.02 -6.53 0.30
N ASN A 847 -0.59 -6.36 -0.88
CA ASN A 847 -1.14 -7.47 -1.63
C ASN A 847 0.01 -8.36 -2.16
N TYR A 848 -0.22 -9.67 -2.25
CA TYR A 848 0.78 -10.59 -2.78
C TYR A 848 0.71 -10.57 -4.32
N THR A 849 1.85 -10.39 -4.99
CA THR A 849 1.90 -10.32 -6.46
C THR A 849 1.47 -11.65 -7.07
N LYS A 850 0.39 -11.63 -7.87
CA LYS A 850 -0.13 -12.79 -8.61
C LYS A 850 0.82 -13.14 -9.77
N GLY A 851 1.99 -13.73 -9.46
CA GLY A 851 2.99 -14.14 -10.44
C GLY A 851 2.68 -15.48 -11.13
N SER A 852 1.75 -16.27 -10.57
CA SER A 852 1.25 -17.53 -11.13
C SER A 852 -0.27 -17.65 -10.94
N GLY A 853 -0.96 -18.33 -11.86
CA GLY A 853 -2.42 -18.52 -11.82
C GLY A 853 -2.93 -19.32 -10.62
N ASP A 854 -2.02 -19.95 -9.86
CA ASP A 854 -2.34 -20.80 -8.72
C ASP A 854 -2.45 -20.02 -7.39
N VAL A 855 -2.18 -18.72 -7.38
CA VAL A 855 -2.24 -17.89 -6.16
C VAL A 855 -3.49 -17.00 -6.18
N LEU A 856 -4.39 -17.20 -5.21
CA LEU A 856 -5.61 -16.40 -5.07
C LEU A 856 -5.31 -15.02 -4.48
N GLY A 857 -4.46 -14.96 -3.44
CA GLY A 857 -4.06 -13.74 -2.75
C GLY A 857 -4.14 -13.87 -1.23
N LYS A 858 -3.86 -12.77 -0.51
CA LYS A 858 -3.97 -12.74 0.95
C LYS A 858 -5.42 -12.65 1.40
N ILE A 859 -5.77 -13.31 2.50
CA ILE A 859 -7.14 -13.35 3.05
C ILE A 859 -7.76 -11.95 3.16
N ALA A 860 -7.01 -10.95 3.66
CA ALA A 860 -7.50 -9.59 3.82
C ALA A 860 -7.96 -8.89 2.52
N HIS A 861 -7.51 -9.37 1.35
CA HIS A 861 -7.86 -8.83 0.03
C HIS A 861 -8.87 -9.69 -0.74
N LEU A 862 -9.18 -10.90 -0.26
CA LEU A 862 -10.10 -11.82 -0.93
C LEU A 862 -11.57 -11.46 -0.70
N ALA A 863 -11.88 -10.63 0.30
CA ALA A 863 -13.24 -10.20 0.61
C ALA A 863 -13.29 -8.71 0.98
N GLN A 864 -14.49 -8.16 0.86
CA GLN A 864 -14.82 -6.79 1.21
C GLN A 864 -16.08 -6.78 2.08
N ILE A 865 -16.18 -5.86 3.02
CA ILE A 865 -17.32 -5.75 3.95
C ILE A 865 -17.84 -4.32 3.89
N GLU A 866 -19.14 -4.14 3.76
CA GLU A 866 -19.78 -2.82 3.71
C GLU A 866 -19.85 -2.16 5.10
N ASP A 867 -20.40 -2.86 6.11
CA ASP A 867 -20.56 -2.36 7.48
C ASP A 867 -19.21 -2.21 8.21
N ASP A 868 -18.89 -0.99 8.66
CA ASP A 868 -17.66 -0.64 9.38
C ASP A 868 -17.46 -1.41 10.68
N ARG A 869 -18.54 -1.58 11.46
CA ARG A 869 -18.47 -2.29 12.74
C ARG A 869 -18.29 -3.78 12.50
N ALA A 870 -19.02 -4.33 11.54
CA ALA A 870 -18.84 -5.72 11.13
C ALA A 870 -17.42 -5.98 10.61
N ALA A 871 -16.88 -5.08 9.77
CA ALA A 871 -15.53 -5.18 9.25
C ALA A 871 -14.49 -5.19 10.37
N MET A 872 -14.62 -4.32 11.37
CA MET A 872 -13.74 -4.30 12.53
C MET A 872 -13.75 -5.64 13.28
N VAL A 873 -14.94 -6.17 13.60
CA VAL A 873 -15.04 -7.37 14.46
C VAL A 873 -14.71 -8.66 13.71
N ILE A 874 -15.06 -8.77 12.43
CA ILE A 874 -14.67 -9.91 11.58
C ILE A 874 -13.16 -9.90 11.36
N SER A 875 -12.57 -8.74 11.02
CA SER A 875 -11.12 -8.63 10.80
C SER A 875 -10.34 -8.94 12.08
N TRP A 876 -10.82 -8.47 13.24
CA TRP A 876 -10.24 -8.83 14.53
C TRP A 876 -10.39 -10.33 14.83
N HIS A 877 -11.54 -10.93 14.51
CA HIS A 877 -11.76 -12.36 14.72
C HIS A 877 -10.77 -13.21 13.90
N LEU A 878 -10.43 -12.75 12.69
CA LEU A 878 -9.50 -13.38 11.75
C LEU A 878 -8.06 -12.82 11.82
N ALA A 879 -7.71 -12.03 12.84
CA ALA A 879 -6.46 -11.27 12.86
C ALA A 879 -5.20 -12.14 12.71
N SER A 880 -5.24 -13.40 13.14
CA SER A 880 -4.17 -14.38 12.95
C SER A 880 -3.93 -14.78 11.49
N ASP A 881 -4.98 -14.71 10.66
CA ASP A 881 -5.02 -15.30 9.32
C ASP A 881 -5.07 -14.22 8.22
N MET A 882 -5.31 -12.94 8.56
CA MET A 882 -5.44 -11.85 7.58
C MET A 882 -4.27 -11.71 6.61
N ASP A 883 -3.04 -11.99 7.06
CA ASP A 883 -1.82 -11.91 6.25
C ASP A 883 -1.48 -13.21 5.51
N CYS A 884 -2.24 -14.30 5.71
CA CYS A 884 -1.99 -15.59 5.10
C CYS A 884 -2.36 -15.58 3.59
N VAL A 885 -1.48 -16.17 2.77
CA VAL A 885 -1.61 -16.25 1.31
C VAL A 885 -2.34 -17.55 0.93
N VAL A 886 -3.45 -17.41 0.23
CA VAL A 886 -4.24 -18.55 -0.26
C VAL A 886 -3.78 -18.97 -1.64
N THR A 887 -3.61 -20.28 -1.84
CA THR A 887 -3.20 -20.90 -3.11
C THR A 887 -4.15 -22.03 -3.48
N LEU A 888 -4.29 -22.31 -4.78
CA LEU A 888 -5.12 -23.41 -5.27
C LEU A 888 -4.48 -24.78 -5.00
N THR A 889 -3.15 -24.87 -5.07
CA THR A 889 -2.40 -26.12 -4.95
C THR A 889 -1.38 -26.10 -3.80
N THR A 890 -1.12 -27.26 -3.21
CA THR A 890 -0.11 -27.44 -2.17
C THR A 890 1.30 -27.15 -2.69
N ASP A 891 1.58 -27.41 -3.97
CA ASP A 891 2.87 -27.10 -4.58
C ASP A 891 3.12 -25.60 -4.66
N ALA A 892 2.10 -24.80 -5.01
CA ALA A 892 2.20 -23.35 -5.00
C ALA A 892 2.42 -22.81 -3.57
N ALA A 893 1.72 -23.34 -2.57
CA ALA A 893 1.97 -23.00 -1.17
C ALA A 893 3.41 -23.32 -0.73
N ARG A 894 3.95 -24.49 -1.12
CA ARG A 894 5.32 -24.89 -0.79
C ARG A 894 6.36 -23.96 -1.42
N ARG A 895 6.18 -23.59 -2.69
CA ARG A 895 7.07 -22.60 -3.34
C ARG A 895 7.14 -21.29 -2.55
N ILE A 896 5.98 -20.74 -2.17
CA ILE A 896 5.93 -19.49 -1.39
C ILE A 896 6.55 -19.66 0.00
N TYR A 897 6.32 -20.81 0.64
CA TYR A 897 6.94 -21.13 1.93
C TYR A 897 8.47 -21.16 1.82
N ASP A 898 9.01 -21.84 0.82
CA ASP A 898 10.46 -21.96 0.60
C ASP A 898 11.09 -20.61 0.22
N GLU A 899 10.48 -19.84 -0.69
CA GLU A 899 10.91 -18.51 -1.10
C GLU A 899 10.96 -17.52 0.07
N THR A 900 10.02 -17.63 1.01
CA THR A 900 9.93 -16.75 2.19
C THR A 900 10.64 -17.33 3.41
N GLN A 901 11.29 -18.48 3.30
CA GLN A 901 11.94 -19.21 4.39
C GLN A 901 10.99 -19.44 5.59
N GLY A 902 9.73 -19.77 5.30
CA GLY A 902 8.68 -20.04 6.28
C GLY A 902 8.16 -18.81 7.02
N ARG A 903 8.53 -17.58 6.62
CA ARG A 903 8.01 -16.35 7.24
C ARG A 903 6.57 -16.06 6.85
N GLN A 904 6.17 -16.41 5.63
CA GLN A 904 4.82 -16.17 5.13
C GLN A 904 3.91 -17.37 5.44
N GLN A 905 2.77 -17.11 6.08
CA GLN A 905 1.72 -18.11 6.23
C GLN A 905 1.06 -18.37 4.87
N VAL A 906 0.80 -19.65 4.58
CA VAL A 906 0.19 -20.10 3.33
C VAL A 906 -0.95 -21.07 3.61
N LEU A 907 -2.01 -21.01 2.81
CA LEU A 907 -3.17 -21.89 2.88
C LEU A 907 -3.47 -22.50 1.50
N PRO A 908 -3.16 -23.79 1.27
CA PRO A 908 -3.49 -24.48 0.03
C PRO A 908 -4.90 -25.07 0.06
N LEU A 909 -5.74 -24.71 -0.94
CA LEU A 909 -7.15 -25.12 -0.99
C LEU A 909 -7.36 -26.61 -1.30
N ASP A 910 -6.46 -27.24 -2.04
CA ASP A 910 -6.50 -28.68 -2.32
C ASP A 910 -6.32 -29.57 -1.07
N SER A 911 -5.80 -28.99 0.03
CA SER A 911 -5.69 -29.66 1.32
C SER A 911 -6.96 -29.57 2.20
N ILE A 912 -7.95 -28.75 1.80
CA ILE A 912 -9.15 -28.50 2.62
C ILE A 912 -10.21 -29.58 2.38
N TYR A 913 -10.64 -30.22 3.46
CA TYR A 913 -11.73 -31.20 3.42
C TYR A 913 -13.10 -30.52 3.28
N LYS A 914 -13.60 -30.41 2.04
CA LYS A 914 -14.82 -29.64 1.72
C LYS A 914 -16.10 -30.10 2.44
N LYS A 915 -16.21 -31.36 2.88
CA LYS A 915 -17.44 -31.88 3.52
C LYS A 915 -17.71 -31.33 4.92
N THR A 916 -16.71 -30.73 5.59
CA THR A 916 -16.87 -30.13 6.92
C THR A 916 -17.18 -28.63 6.88
N LEU A 917 -17.27 -28.04 5.68
CA LEU A 917 -17.55 -26.62 5.51
C LEU A 917 -19.03 -26.31 5.74
N PRO A 918 -19.36 -25.11 6.24
CA PRO A 918 -20.74 -24.68 6.42
C PRO A 918 -21.46 -24.55 5.07
N ASP A 919 -22.73 -24.96 5.04
CA ASP A 919 -23.60 -24.69 3.90
C ASP A 919 -24.00 -23.21 3.90
N TRP A 920 -23.59 -22.49 2.86
CA TRP A 920 -23.87 -21.07 2.66
C TRP A 920 -25.37 -20.76 2.54
N LYS A 921 -26.20 -21.73 2.16
CA LYS A 921 -27.66 -21.56 2.07
C LYS A 921 -28.41 -21.93 3.36
N ARG A 922 -27.69 -22.35 4.40
CA ARG A 922 -28.29 -22.77 5.66
C ARG A 922 -28.95 -21.58 6.38
N PRO A 923 -30.20 -21.70 6.85
CA PRO A 923 -30.84 -20.65 7.63
C PRO A 923 -30.21 -20.52 9.03
N LEU A 924 -30.38 -19.34 9.64
CA LEU A 924 -29.91 -19.07 11.00
C LEU A 924 -30.55 -20.03 12.03
N PRO A 925 -29.86 -20.35 13.15
CA PRO A 925 -30.32 -21.34 14.12
C PRO A 925 -31.74 -21.15 14.69
N HIS A 926 -32.22 -19.91 14.78
CA HIS A 926 -33.56 -19.57 15.28
C HIS A 926 -34.67 -19.79 14.24
N TYR A 927 -34.30 -20.07 12.98
CA TYR A 927 -35.20 -20.33 11.85
C TYR A 927 -35.01 -21.76 11.35
N ARG A 928 -35.98 -22.65 11.61
CA ARG A 928 -35.93 -24.06 11.21
C ARG A 928 -37.25 -24.48 10.56
N ASN A 929 -37.19 -25.19 9.45
CA ASN A 929 -38.36 -25.69 8.70
C ASN A 929 -39.38 -24.59 8.34
N GLY A 930 -38.90 -23.39 7.98
CA GLY A 930 -39.78 -22.26 7.61
C GLY A 930 -40.51 -21.59 8.79
N ARG A 931 -40.21 -21.97 10.04
CA ARG A 931 -40.79 -21.37 11.26
C ARG A 931 -39.72 -20.80 12.19
N LEU A 932 -40.03 -19.65 12.77
CA LEU A 932 -39.24 -19.02 13.84
C LEU A 932 -39.49 -19.77 15.16
N TYR A 933 -38.44 -20.32 15.76
CA TYR A 933 -38.51 -20.97 17.08
C TYR A 933 -38.57 -19.95 18.21
N PHE A 934 -37.90 -18.82 18.04
CA PHE A 934 -37.99 -17.66 18.93
C PHE A 934 -37.66 -16.39 18.13
N LYS A 935 -38.12 -15.23 18.63
CA LYS A 935 -37.79 -13.93 18.05
C LYS A 935 -36.51 -13.38 18.69
N PRO A 936 -35.43 -13.15 17.93
CA PRO A 936 -34.22 -12.54 18.48
C PRO A 936 -34.47 -11.08 18.88
N ILE A 937 -33.78 -10.61 19.92
CA ILE A 937 -33.89 -9.22 20.43
C ILE A 937 -33.10 -8.24 19.56
N GLY A 938 -32.14 -8.73 18.76
CA GLY A 938 -31.40 -7.95 17.75
C GLY A 938 -31.49 -8.55 16.36
N ASP A 939 -30.61 -8.10 15.46
CA ASP A 939 -30.49 -8.57 14.07
C ASP A 939 -29.32 -9.57 13.90
N PRO A 940 -29.56 -10.88 14.12
CA PRO A 940 -28.54 -11.90 13.90
C PRO A 940 -28.31 -12.12 12.40
N VAL A 941 -27.05 -12.04 11.96
CA VAL A 941 -26.64 -12.33 10.58
C VAL A 941 -25.40 -13.23 10.60
N PHE A 942 -25.24 -14.18 9.67
CA PHE A 942 -23.98 -14.91 9.60
C PHE A 942 -22.86 -13.97 9.13
N ALA A 943 -21.68 -14.05 9.76
CA ALA A 943 -20.55 -13.19 9.41
C ALA A 943 -20.13 -13.36 7.94
N ARG A 944 -20.26 -14.58 7.40
CA ARG A 944 -19.97 -14.91 6.01
C ARG A 944 -20.91 -14.23 5.01
N ASP A 945 -22.16 -13.95 5.39
CA ASP A 945 -23.16 -13.32 4.51
C ASP A 945 -22.88 -11.82 4.31
N LEU A 946 -22.01 -11.23 5.14
CA LEU A 946 -21.57 -9.83 5.01
C LEU A 946 -20.34 -9.68 4.11
N LEU A 947 -19.75 -10.79 3.65
CA LEU A 947 -18.59 -10.77 2.76
C LEU A 947 -19.02 -10.58 1.31
N THR A 948 -18.39 -9.64 0.63
CA THR A 948 -18.48 -9.45 -0.82
C THR A 948 -17.17 -9.87 -1.45
N PHE A 949 -17.21 -10.79 -2.41
CA PHE A 949 -16.03 -11.31 -3.08
C PHE A 949 -15.82 -10.60 -4.43
N PRO A 950 -14.68 -9.91 -4.63
CA PRO A 950 -14.40 -9.24 -5.91
C PRO A 950 -14.08 -10.25 -7.04
N ASP A 951 -13.41 -11.35 -6.71
CA ASP A 951 -12.97 -12.39 -7.64
C ASP A 951 -13.12 -13.80 -7.02
N ASN A 952 -13.18 -14.85 -7.86
CA ASN A 952 -13.09 -16.27 -7.46
C ASN A 952 -14.06 -16.69 -6.34
N VAL A 953 -15.34 -16.34 -6.46
CA VAL A 953 -16.41 -16.54 -5.46
C VAL A 953 -16.38 -17.94 -4.82
N GLU A 954 -16.39 -19.01 -5.62
CA GLU A 954 -16.45 -20.40 -5.11
C GLU A 954 -15.22 -20.77 -4.24
N HIS A 955 -14.03 -20.31 -4.63
CA HIS A 955 -12.81 -20.53 -3.85
C HIS A 955 -12.81 -19.69 -2.57
N CYS A 956 -13.27 -18.44 -2.64
CA CYS A 956 -13.41 -17.57 -1.48
C CYS A 956 -14.46 -18.12 -0.49
N GLU A 957 -15.58 -18.65 -0.97
CA GLU A 957 -16.58 -19.32 -0.14
C GLU A 957 -16.00 -20.51 0.63
N THR A 958 -15.09 -21.27 0.00
CA THR A 958 -14.35 -22.37 0.63
C THR A 958 -13.43 -21.85 1.75
N VAL A 959 -12.63 -20.82 1.47
CA VAL A 959 -11.72 -20.18 2.43
C VAL A 959 -12.46 -19.65 3.65
N PHE A 960 -13.46 -18.79 3.41
CA PHE A 960 -14.17 -18.12 4.50
C PHE A 960 -15.15 -19.06 5.21
N GLY A 961 -15.65 -20.09 4.53
CA GLY A 961 -16.39 -21.17 5.17
C GLY A 961 -15.54 -21.89 6.22
N MET A 962 -14.25 -22.13 5.93
CA MET A 962 -13.33 -22.76 6.88
C MET A 962 -12.98 -21.82 8.04
N LEU A 963 -12.67 -20.55 7.74
CA LEU A 963 -12.17 -19.60 8.74
C LEU A 963 -13.26 -19.05 9.66
N LEU A 964 -14.44 -18.72 9.13
CA LEU A 964 -15.53 -18.13 9.90
C LEU A 964 -16.52 -19.19 10.39
N GLY A 965 -16.63 -20.34 9.73
CA GLY A 965 -17.62 -21.36 10.04
C GLY A 965 -19.04 -20.78 10.09
N ASP A 966 -19.77 -21.14 11.16
CA ASP A 966 -21.13 -20.64 11.45
C ASP A 966 -21.16 -19.40 12.35
N THR A 967 -20.10 -18.58 12.38
CA THR A 967 -20.06 -17.38 13.23
C THR A 967 -21.19 -16.40 12.91
N ILE A 968 -21.87 -15.89 13.94
CA ILE A 968 -23.03 -14.99 13.82
C ILE A 968 -22.68 -13.63 14.43
N ILE A 969 -23.16 -12.55 13.81
CA ILE A 969 -23.04 -11.18 14.28
C ILE A 969 -24.39 -10.70 14.81
N LEU A 970 -24.36 -10.03 15.96
CA LEU A 970 -25.51 -9.37 16.58
C LEU A 970 -25.17 -7.91 16.91
N ASP A 971 -26.16 -7.14 17.36
CA ASP A 971 -25.98 -5.72 17.65
C ASP A 971 -25.08 -5.46 18.86
N ASN A 972 -25.42 -6.04 20.01
CA ASN A 972 -24.76 -5.81 21.29
C ASN A 972 -24.66 -7.08 22.16
N LEU A 973 -23.97 -6.97 23.30
CA LEU A 973 -23.69 -8.11 24.19
C LEU A 973 -24.96 -8.72 24.81
N ASP A 974 -25.93 -7.90 25.18
CA ASP A 974 -27.18 -8.37 25.78
C ASP A 974 -28.02 -9.17 24.79
N ALA A 975 -28.14 -8.68 23.55
CA ALA A 975 -28.79 -9.40 22.47
C ALA A 975 -28.09 -10.73 22.17
N ALA A 976 -26.75 -10.75 22.16
CA ALA A 976 -25.97 -11.97 21.92
C ALA A 976 -26.11 -13.00 23.04
N ASN A 977 -26.11 -12.57 24.31
CA ASN A 977 -26.35 -13.45 25.46
C ASN A 977 -27.76 -14.05 25.44
N HIS A 978 -28.77 -13.22 25.16
CA HIS A 978 -30.15 -13.70 25.00
C HIS A 978 -30.26 -14.69 23.84
N TYR A 979 -29.69 -14.35 22.68
CA TYR A 979 -29.70 -15.22 21.50
C TYR A 979 -29.05 -16.57 21.80
N ARG A 980 -27.88 -16.59 22.45
CA ARG A 980 -27.23 -17.83 22.87
C ARG A 980 -28.12 -18.66 23.79
N LYS A 981 -28.72 -18.04 24.81
CA LYS A 981 -29.59 -18.73 25.78
C LYS A 981 -30.73 -19.49 25.10
N GLU A 982 -31.30 -18.92 24.04
CA GLU A 982 -32.36 -19.56 23.26
C GLU A 982 -31.82 -20.57 22.24
N VAL A 983 -30.72 -20.28 21.53
CA VAL A 983 -30.14 -21.19 20.53
C VAL A 983 -29.65 -22.49 21.15
N VAL A 984 -29.00 -22.45 22.32
CA VAL A 984 -28.45 -23.64 22.99
C VAL A 984 -29.54 -24.66 23.38
N LYS A 985 -30.80 -24.22 23.50
CA LYS A 985 -31.95 -25.12 23.72
C LYS A 985 -32.30 -25.96 22.48
N ILE A 986 -31.87 -25.51 21.29
CA ILE A 986 -32.27 -26.07 19.99
C ILE A 986 -31.09 -26.79 19.32
N THR A 987 -29.91 -26.19 19.34
CA THR A 987 -28.70 -26.69 18.67
C THR A 987 -27.44 -26.14 19.32
N HIS A 988 -26.27 -26.66 18.95
CA HIS A 988 -24.99 -26.05 19.29
C HIS A 988 -24.95 -24.59 18.80
N CYS A 989 -24.59 -23.67 19.70
CA CYS A 989 -24.46 -22.25 19.38
C CYS A 989 -23.04 -21.95 18.89
N PRO A 990 -22.86 -21.43 17.67
CA PRO A 990 -21.56 -21.02 17.16
C PRO A 990 -21.03 -19.81 17.93
N THR A 991 -19.80 -19.39 17.60
CA THR A 991 -19.24 -18.12 18.11
C THR A 991 -20.15 -16.96 17.71
N LEU A 992 -20.45 -16.07 18.66
CA LEU A 992 -21.21 -14.85 18.43
C LEU A 992 -20.26 -13.65 18.55
N LEU A 993 -20.35 -12.74 17.60
CA LEU A 993 -19.68 -11.44 17.62
C LEU A 993 -20.75 -10.35 17.73
N THR A 994 -20.43 -9.23 18.36
CA THR A 994 -21.33 -8.08 18.43
C THR A 994 -20.75 -6.90 17.67
N ARG A 995 -21.59 -6.03 17.12
CA ARG A 995 -21.14 -4.78 16.46
C ARG A 995 -20.44 -3.83 17.44
N ASP A 996 -20.70 -3.97 18.74
CA ASP A 996 -20.00 -3.26 19.83
C ASP A 996 -18.62 -3.86 20.17
N GLY A 997 -18.20 -4.91 19.47
CA GLY A 997 -16.88 -5.50 19.60
C GLY A 997 -16.74 -6.60 20.65
N ASP A 998 -17.83 -7.21 21.13
CA ASP A 998 -17.76 -8.30 22.09
C ASP A 998 -17.82 -9.67 21.39
N ARG A 999 -17.08 -10.65 21.91
CA ARG A 999 -17.09 -12.04 21.44
C ARG A 999 -17.57 -12.99 22.52
N ILE A 1000 -18.59 -13.76 22.18
CA ILE A 1000 -19.02 -14.93 22.94
C ILE A 1000 -18.55 -16.16 22.18
N ARG A 1001 -17.58 -16.90 22.71
CA ARG A 1001 -17.09 -18.13 22.07
C ARG A 1001 -18.18 -19.19 22.01
N SER A 1002 -18.03 -20.19 21.14
CA SER A 1002 -18.97 -21.31 21.02
C SER A 1002 -19.25 -22.05 22.34
N ASN A 1003 -18.27 -22.10 23.25
CA ASN A 1003 -18.42 -22.66 24.60
C ASN A 1003 -19.10 -21.71 25.61
N GLY A 1004 -19.43 -20.47 25.22
CA GLY A 1004 -20.15 -19.49 26.02
C GLY A 1004 -19.28 -18.55 26.84
N LYS A 1005 -17.94 -18.62 26.73
CA LYS A 1005 -17.04 -17.69 27.40
C LYS A 1005 -17.08 -16.31 26.72
N PHE A 1006 -17.29 -15.26 27.51
CA PHE A 1006 -17.22 -13.85 27.11
C PHE A 1006 -16.60 -13.00 28.22
N GLY A 1007 -16.14 -11.79 27.90
CA GLY A 1007 -15.42 -10.90 28.82
C GLY A 1007 -13.89 -11.06 28.80
N GLY A 1008 -13.18 -10.03 29.28
CA GLY A 1008 -11.72 -9.91 29.24
C GLY A 1008 -11.18 -9.32 27.92
N LEU A 1009 -9.95 -8.79 27.94
CA LEU A 1009 -9.33 -8.08 26.81
C LEU A 1009 -9.29 -8.94 25.52
N GLN A 1010 -9.14 -10.26 25.65
CA GLN A 1010 -9.10 -11.18 24.50
C GLN A 1010 -10.46 -11.40 23.83
N ASN A 1011 -11.57 -10.99 24.45
CA ASN A 1011 -12.92 -11.11 23.88
C ASN A 1011 -13.55 -9.74 23.59
N LYS A 1012 -12.72 -8.68 23.61
CA LYS A 1012 -13.10 -7.33 23.18
C LYS A 1012 -12.27 -6.94 21.97
N ALA A 1013 -12.94 -6.57 20.88
CA ALA A 1013 -12.32 -6.06 19.68
C ALA A 1013 -11.68 -4.70 19.98
N PRO A 1014 -10.41 -4.48 19.59
CA PRO A 1014 -9.80 -3.17 19.70
C PRO A 1014 -10.45 -2.21 18.69
N PRO A 1015 -10.38 -0.88 18.91
CA PRO A 1015 -10.76 0.10 17.91
C PRO A 1015 -10.04 -0.12 16.57
N MET A 1016 -10.69 0.23 15.47
CA MET A 1016 -10.21 -0.06 14.10
C MET A 1016 -8.77 0.42 13.84
N ASP A 1017 -8.36 1.58 14.35
CA ASP A 1017 -7.01 2.13 14.18
C ASP A 1017 -5.91 1.24 14.78
N LYS A 1018 -6.24 0.45 15.81
CA LYS A 1018 -5.29 -0.45 16.48
C LYS A 1018 -5.11 -1.78 15.76
N LEU A 1019 -5.91 -2.07 14.72
CA LEU A 1019 -5.76 -3.27 13.89
C LEU A 1019 -4.60 -3.17 12.88
N ARG A 1020 -3.80 -2.08 12.92
CA ARG A 1020 -2.64 -1.84 12.04
C ARG A 1020 -2.98 -2.03 10.55
N GLY A 1021 -4.21 -1.64 10.20
CA GLY A 1021 -4.80 -1.73 8.87
C GLY A 1021 -4.94 -3.16 8.29
N MET A 1022 -4.93 -4.18 9.15
CA MET A 1022 -5.45 -5.53 8.89
C MET A 1022 -6.98 -5.52 8.97
N VAL A 1023 -7.64 -4.72 8.14
CA VAL A 1023 -9.11 -4.61 8.10
C VAL A 1023 -9.58 -4.80 6.68
N PHE A 1024 -10.66 -5.56 6.49
CA PHE A 1024 -11.27 -5.76 5.17
C PHE A 1024 -11.65 -4.43 4.51
N GLY A 1025 -11.40 -4.31 3.20
CA GLY A 1025 -11.80 -3.15 2.42
C GLY A 1025 -13.32 -3.02 2.30
N ALA A 1026 -13.81 -1.81 2.04
CA ALA A 1026 -15.21 -1.58 1.70
C ALA A 1026 -15.44 -1.77 0.18
N PRO A 1027 -16.54 -2.42 -0.23
CA PRO A 1027 -16.84 -2.61 -1.64
C PRO A 1027 -17.13 -1.30 -2.37
N ILE A 1028 -17.19 -1.37 -3.71
CA ILE A 1028 -17.67 -0.23 -4.50
C ILE A 1028 -19.15 0.01 -4.16
N PRO A 1029 -19.57 1.27 -3.93
CA PRO A 1029 -20.98 1.57 -3.65
C PRO A 1029 -21.89 1.00 -4.73
N LYS A 1030 -22.99 0.34 -4.33
CA LYS A 1030 -23.98 -0.26 -5.26
C LYS A 1030 -24.51 0.74 -6.30
N GLN A 1031 -24.60 2.02 -5.91
CA GLN A 1031 -24.96 3.13 -6.80
C GLN A 1031 -24.04 3.25 -8.02
N CYS A 1032 -22.74 2.95 -7.88
CA CYS A 1032 -21.76 3.01 -8.97
C CYS A 1032 -21.97 1.88 -10.00
N LEU A 1033 -22.42 0.70 -9.54
CA LEU A 1033 -22.80 -0.43 -10.40
C LEU A 1033 -24.06 -0.12 -11.19
N VAL A 1034 -25.10 0.38 -10.50
CA VAL A 1034 -26.36 0.83 -11.14
C VAL A 1034 -26.11 1.93 -12.17
N LEU A 1035 -25.23 2.89 -11.87
CA LEU A 1035 -24.81 3.91 -12.84
C LEU A 1035 -24.08 3.29 -14.04
N GLY A 1036 -23.30 2.22 -13.84
CA GLY A 1036 -22.65 1.48 -14.93
C GLY A 1036 -23.66 0.86 -15.88
N GLU A 1037 -24.66 0.15 -15.35
CA GLU A 1037 -25.76 -0.43 -16.15
C GLU A 1037 -26.52 0.66 -16.92
N GLN A 1038 -26.80 1.80 -16.28
CA GLN A 1038 -27.44 2.96 -16.93
C GLN A 1038 -26.57 3.53 -18.07
N ILE A 1039 -25.25 3.61 -17.89
CA ILE A 1039 -24.31 4.09 -18.90
C ILE A 1039 -24.28 3.13 -20.10
N ASP A 1040 -24.21 1.82 -19.86
CA ASP A 1040 -24.19 0.81 -20.92
C ASP A 1040 -25.49 0.85 -21.74
N LEU A 1041 -26.64 0.94 -21.08
CA LEU A 1041 -27.94 1.06 -21.74
C LEU A 1041 -28.03 2.36 -22.58
N LEU A 1042 -27.53 3.49 -22.07
CA LEU A 1042 -27.46 4.75 -22.81
C LEU A 1042 -26.53 4.67 -24.04
N GLN A 1043 -25.43 3.93 -23.96
CA GLN A 1043 -24.52 3.70 -25.10
C GLN A 1043 -25.17 2.83 -26.19
N GLN A 1044 -25.90 1.78 -25.77
CA GLN A 1044 -26.67 0.94 -26.69
C GLN A 1044 -27.77 1.72 -27.39
N TYR A 1045 -28.49 2.58 -26.65
CA TYR A 1045 -29.50 3.47 -27.21
C TYR A 1045 -28.89 4.48 -28.19
N ARG A 1046 -27.78 5.15 -27.84
CA ARG A 1046 -27.04 6.05 -28.74
C ARG A 1046 -26.68 5.37 -30.06
N THR A 1047 -26.16 4.15 -29.99
CA THR A 1047 -25.75 3.39 -31.17
C THR A 1047 -26.95 3.04 -32.05
N SER A 1048 -28.09 2.70 -31.43
CA SER A 1048 -29.32 2.35 -32.15
C SER A 1048 -29.96 3.57 -32.84
N VAL A 1049 -29.98 4.73 -32.19
CA VAL A 1049 -30.47 5.98 -32.81
C VAL A 1049 -29.56 6.44 -33.96
N ASN A 1050 -28.23 6.33 -33.83
CA ASN A 1050 -27.30 6.61 -34.93
C ASN A 1050 -27.53 5.68 -36.13
N LYS A 1051 -27.77 4.39 -35.87
CA LYS A 1051 -28.11 3.43 -36.92
C LYS A 1051 -29.43 3.77 -37.60
N LEU A 1052 -30.46 4.13 -36.84
CA LEU A 1052 -31.76 4.54 -37.38
C LEU A 1052 -31.62 5.76 -38.30
N ASN A 1053 -30.89 6.80 -37.87
CA ASN A 1053 -30.65 8.00 -38.68
C ASN A 1053 -29.93 7.67 -40.00
N SER A 1054 -28.90 6.82 -39.95
CA SER A 1054 -28.17 6.38 -41.15
C SER A 1054 -29.09 5.67 -42.15
N VAL A 1055 -29.91 4.72 -41.69
CA VAL A 1055 -30.81 3.95 -42.58
C VAL A 1055 -31.91 4.84 -43.15
N ILE A 1056 -32.41 5.83 -42.40
CA ILE A 1056 -33.36 6.83 -42.91
C ILE A 1056 -32.71 7.72 -43.98
N GLU A 1057 -31.48 8.18 -43.78
CA GLU A 1057 -30.74 8.95 -44.78
C GLU A 1057 -30.53 8.15 -46.08
N ASP A 1058 -30.18 6.87 -45.96
CA ASP A 1058 -30.02 5.99 -47.11
C ASP A 1058 -31.34 5.79 -47.89
N LEU A 1059 -32.46 5.60 -47.18
CA LEU A 1059 -33.79 5.51 -47.79
C LEU A 1059 -34.18 6.81 -48.51
N ASN A 1060 -33.91 7.96 -47.90
CA ASN A 1060 -34.19 9.27 -48.50
C ASN A 1060 -33.36 9.50 -49.77
N ARG A 1061 -32.07 9.12 -49.78
CA ARG A 1061 -31.23 9.18 -50.98
C ARG A 1061 -31.79 8.34 -52.13
N GLN A 1062 -32.33 7.15 -51.84
CA GLN A 1062 -32.94 6.30 -52.86
C GLN A 1062 -34.28 6.87 -53.37
N LEU A 1063 -35.08 7.48 -52.49
CA LEU A 1063 -36.29 8.20 -52.90
C LEU A 1063 -35.96 9.41 -53.79
N GLU A 1064 -34.92 10.17 -53.45
CA GLU A 1064 -34.43 11.27 -54.27
C GLU A 1064 -33.95 10.79 -55.65
N TYR A 1065 -33.22 9.66 -55.70
CA TYR A 1065 -32.78 9.03 -56.95
C TYR A 1065 -33.96 8.70 -57.87
N LEU A 1066 -35.04 8.12 -57.34
CA LEU A 1066 -36.26 7.83 -58.12
C LEU A 1066 -36.99 9.08 -58.60
N HIS A 1067 -36.81 10.22 -57.92
CA HIS A 1067 -37.40 11.51 -58.28
C HIS A 1067 -36.52 12.38 -59.17
N THR A 1068 -35.33 11.90 -59.56
CA THR A 1068 -34.44 12.59 -60.51
C THR A 1068 -35.14 12.85 -61.86
N PRO A 1069 -34.76 13.93 -62.57
CA PRO A 1069 -35.34 14.25 -63.86
C PRO A 1069 -35.18 13.12 -64.89
N ASP A 1070 -34.05 12.41 -64.86
CA ASP A 1070 -33.79 11.27 -65.75
C ASP A 1070 -34.75 10.10 -65.49
N MET A 1071 -35.02 9.76 -64.23
CA MET A 1071 -35.94 8.69 -63.87
C MET A 1071 -37.40 9.05 -64.17
N LYS A 1072 -37.78 10.32 -63.99
CA LYS A 1072 -39.10 10.83 -64.41
C LYS A 1072 -39.28 10.79 -65.92
N LYS A 1073 -38.25 11.14 -66.69
CA LYS A 1073 -38.26 11.07 -68.15
C LYS A 1073 -38.43 9.63 -68.65
N LYS A 1074 -37.68 8.67 -68.08
CA LYS A 1074 -37.84 7.23 -68.39
C LYS A 1074 -39.24 6.70 -68.07
N LYS A 1075 -39.88 7.21 -67.01
CA LYS A 1075 -41.26 6.85 -66.66
C LYS A 1075 -42.27 7.41 -67.68
N GLN A 1076 -42.08 8.65 -68.13
CA GLN A 1076 -42.91 9.24 -69.20
C GLN A 1076 -42.73 8.49 -70.53
N GLU A 1077 -41.50 8.13 -70.89
CA GLU A 1077 -41.22 7.34 -72.09
C GLU A 1077 -41.88 5.95 -72.05
N LEU A 1078 -41.91 5.29 -70.88
CA LEU A 1078 -42.65 4.05 -70.69
C LEU A 1078 -44.17 4.26 -70.97
N ASP A 1079 -44.78 5.27 -70.35
CA ASP A 1079 -46.21 5.56 -70.49
C ASP A 1079 -46.59 5.89 -71.96
N GLU A 1080 -45.72 6.61 -72.68
CA GLU A 1080 -45.89 6.91 -74.10
C GLU A 1080 -45.75 5.68 -74.98
N GLN A 1081 -44.74 4.84 -74.73
CA GLN A 1081 -44.53 3.59 -75.47
C GLN A 1081 -45.70 2.61 -75.28
N GLU A 1082 -46.28 2.53 -74.08
CA GLU A 1082 -47.47 1.70 -73.81
C GLU A 1082 -48.72 2.19 -74.54
N LYS A 1083 -48.92 3.51 -74.64
CA LYS A 1083 -50.03 4.09 -75.42
C LYS A 1083 -49.87 3.82 -76.91
N ASN A 1084 -48.64 3.98 -77.43
CA ASN A 1084 -48.33 3.71 -78.83
C ASN A 1084 -48.50 2.22 -79.17
N LEU A 1085 -48.09 1.32 -78.26
CA LEU A 1085 -48.29 -0.13 -78.43
C LEU A 1085 -49.78 -0.47 -78.58
N LYS A 1086 -50.65 0.06 -77.69
CA LYS A 1086 -52.11 -0.17 -77.76
C LYS A 1086 -52.72 0.33 -79.07
N LEU A 1087 -52.26 1.48 -79.58
CA LEU A 1087 -52.74 2.04 -80.84
C LEU A 1087 -52.37 1.16 -82.05
N ILE A 1088 -51.16 0.58 -82.03
CA ILE A 1088 -50.68 -0.33 -83.09
C ILE A 1088 -51.39 -1.68 -83.01
N GLU A 1089 -51.62 -2.22 -81.81
CA GLU A 1089 -52.40 -3.45 -81.61
C GLU A 1089 -53.85 -3.32 -82.13
N GLN A 1090 -54.48 -2.16 -81.93
CA GLN A 1090 -55.80 -1.86 -82.51
C GLN A 1090 -55.77 -1.80 -84.05
N LYS A 1091 -54.73 -1.17 -84.63
CA LYS A 1091 -54.55 -1.09 -86.10
C LYS A 1091 -54.28 -2.44 -86.76
N LEU A 1092 -53.68 -3.37 -86.02
CA LEU A 1092 -53.41 -4.74 -86.47
C LEU A 1092 -54.65 -5.65 -86.44
N GLY A 1093 -55.82 -5.14 -86.01
CA GLY A 1093 -57.08 -5.91 -85.99
C GLY A 1093 -57.10 -7.04 -84.96
N MET A 1094 -56.18 -7.03 -83.99
CA MET A 1094 -56.12 -8.03 -82.94
C MET A 1094 -57.29 -7.81 -81.98
N THR A 1095 -58.15 -8.81 -81.83
CA THR A 1095 -59.09 -8.83 -80.70
C THR A 1095 -58.26 -8.95 -79.42
N PRO A 1096 -58.57 -8.18 -78.35
CA PRO A 1096 -57.80 -8.26 -77.11
C PRO A 1096 -57.83 -9.70 -76.64
N THR A 1097 -56.66 -10.36 -76.66
CA THR A 1097 -56.50 -11.70 -76.12
C THR A 1097 -57.02 -11.67 -74.70
N ARG A 1098 -58.14 -12.35 -74.52
CA ARG A 1098 -58.74 -12.70 -73.23
C ARG A 1098 -57.59 -13.18 -72.35
N LYS A 1099 -57.39 -12.52 -71.21
CA LYS A 1099 -56.42 -12.89 -70.17
C LYS A 1099 -56.42 -14.41 -70.01
N CYS A 1100 -55.44 -15.09 -70.61
CA CYS A 1100 -55.22 -16.50 -70.38
C CYS A 1100 -54.24 -16.58 -69.22
N ASN A 1101 -54.81 -16.88 -68.06
CA ASN A 1101 -54.14 -17.35 -66.84
C ASN A 1101 -53.02 -16.46 -66.28
N ASP A 1102 -53.42 -15.34 -65.67
CA ASP A 1102 -52.88 -14.97 -64.36
C ASP A 1102 -53.31 -16.06 -63.36
N SER A 1103 -52.63 -17.19 -63.39
CA SER A 1103 -52.66 -18.21 -62.35
C SER A 1103 -51.24 -18.43 -61.90
N LEU A 1104 -50.74 -17.43 -61.15
CA LEU A 1104 -49.77 -17.50 -60.06
C LEU A 1104 -49.14 -16.12 -59.88
N ARG A 1105 -49.94 -15.15 -59.41
CA ARG A 1105 -49.51 -14.04 -58.53
C ARG A 1105 -50.71 -13.13 -58.24
N HIS A 1106 -51.48 -13.50 -57.22
CA HIS A 1106 -52.03 -12.51 -56.32
C HIS A 1106 -51.26 -12.62 -55.00
N PRO A 1107 -50.58 -11.56 -54.53
CA PRO A 1107 -50.34 -11.42 -53.12
C PRO A 1107 -51.70 -11.17 -52.47
N ALA A 1108 -52.17 -12.12 -51.67
CA ALA A 1108 -53.32 -11.90 -50.83
C ALA A 1108 -53.03 -10.70 -49.91
N LYS A 1109 -53.83 -9.65 -50.03
CA LYS A 1109 -54.11 -8.77 -48.89
C LYS A 1109 -54.77 -9.64 -47.84
N VAL A 1110 -54.02 -10.01 -46.81
CA VAL A 1110 -54.60 -10.46 -45.55
C VAL A 1110 -54.84 -9.19 -44.75
N GLU A 1111 -56.11 -8.83 -44.59
CA GLU A 1111 -56.55 -7.98 -43.49
C GLU A 1111 -56.08 -8.61 -42.19
N MET A 1112 -55.35 -7.84 -41.38
CA MET A 1112 -55.09 -8.17 -39.99
C MET A 1112 -56.44 -8.32 -39.27
N THR A 1113 -56.83 -9.55 -39.02
CA THR A 1113 -57.68 -9.91 -37.88
C THR A 1113 -56.85 -10.74 -36.92
N ASP A 1114 -56.92 -10.34 -35.66
CA ASP A 1114 -56.18 -10.86 -34.53
C ASP A 1114 -56.27 -12.39 -34.34
N CYS A 1115 -55.20 -12.92 -33.72
CA CYS A 1115 -55.10 -14.14 -32.88
C CYS A 1115 -54.06 -15.19 -33.38
N PRO A 1116 -53.55 -16.07 -32.51
CA PRO A 1116 -52.53 -15.81 -31.50
C PRO A 1116 -51.25 -16.63 -31.74
N ILE A 1117 -50.16 -16.17 -31.13
CA ILE A 1117 -48.84 -16.81 -31.09
C ILE A 1117 -48.94 -18.25 -30.51
N PRO A 1118 -48.37 -19.29 -31.13
CA PRO A 1118 -48.20 -20.58 -30.47
C PRO A 1118 -47.05 -20.49 -29.45
N PRO A 1119 -47.27 -20.88 -28.18
CA PRO A 1119 -46.25 -20.77 -27.16
C PRO A 1119 -45.12 -21.77 -27.41
N LYS A 1120 -43.88 -21.26 -27.34
CA LYS A 1120 -42.67 -22.08 -27.22
C LYS A 1120 -42.83 -23.05 -26.04
N ARG A 1121 -42.65 -24.33 -26.33
CA ARG A 1121 -42.56 -25.44 -25.39
C ARG A 1121 -41.58 -25.09 -24.25
N MET A 1122 -42.10 -24.88 -23.05
CA MET A 1122 -41.34 -24.88 -21.81
C MET A 1122 -40.82 -26.30 -21.54
N ARG A 1123 -39.54 -26.37 -21.19
CA ARG A 1123 -38.86 -27.55 -20.64
C ARG A 1123 -39.50 -27.89 -19.30
N ARG A 1124 -40.09 -29.08 -19.18
CA ARG A 1124 -40.57 -29.65 -17.91
C ARG A 1124 -39.38 -29.96 -17.01
N GLU A 1125 -39.28 -29.26 -15.88
CA GLU A 1125 -38.61 -29.76 -14.69
C GLU A 1125 -39.47 -30.85 -14.06
N ALA A 1126 -38.86 -32.00 -13.79
CA ALA A 1126 -39.46 -33.10 -13.08
C ALA A 1126 -39.15 -32.96 -11.59
N SER A 1127 -40.14 -32.55 -10.80
CA SER A 1127 -40.16 -32.78 -9.36
C SER A 1127 -40.71 -34.20 -9.09
N ARG A 1128 -39.82 -35.10 -8.65
CA ARG A 1128 -40.22 -36.35 -7.97
C ARG A 1128 -39.98 -36.15 -6.47
N GLN A 1129 -41.06 -36.18 -5.70
CA GLN A 1129 -41.02 -36.43 -4.26
C GLN A 1129 -41.28 -37.92 -4.00
N ASN A 1130 -40.56 -38.43 -2.99
CA ASN A 1130 -40.80 -39.62 -2.17
C ASN A 1130 -40.53 -41.01 -2.78
N ARG A 1131 -39.30 -41.48 -2.61
CA ARG A 1131 -38.98 -42.61 -1.71
C ARG A 1131 -37.51 -42.56 -1.29
#